data_AF-A0A1V6N4B7-F1
#
_entry.id   AF-A0A1V6N4B7-F1
#
_cell.length_a   1.000
_cell.length_b   1.000
_cell.length_c   1.000
_cell.angle_alpha   90.00
_cell.angle_beta   90.00
_cell.angle_gamma   90.00
#
_symmetry.space_group_name_H-M   'P 1'
#
loop_
_entity.id
_entity.type
_entity.pdbx_description
1 polymer ?
#
loop_
_entity_poly.entity_id
_entity_poly.type
_entity_poly.pdbx_seq_one_letter_code
_entity_poly.pdbx_strand_id
1 'polypeptide(L)'
;MISKKFTFFLAIFLIFIAMGTVSASDENGTSTSSSTSTNSSKEISINDDNYDIYFDSDGKIKDDSDFEDGDTLFINGTLTNKKLNFDKKVIIDGKKSGKIINSTIKISEDASGSIIKNLIFDNIDKMAINLDGDVSNINVINNIINIRGTSLMSASGNLYGIYSIGAGNFINISDNVINMVGEALRTYGMYIQPDISGGYSNPGMNPMNYIISNNIITGVVNGSGSGGGIWGIQADSIINLTIFKNQLDLKSENFVYGIVVSDLVPSTASVEHTVSNVNISDNIIKGYGKVLYLIELFQLGVYFDNPTMNEIYSIDPDNNGIFTIANNNIYGKGVSVYGIAAYGSRYMNILGNNITVYGGDYTSVSKGSDVIPTGNNPIILFSRSSATSCNNINITNNRLETNNGVIVWVNESYPPQNFTYANNLQTFFIDDESYYNFFDNNGDFLANINVTNNDTLRLGNLNKKKFNIDRKLTIIPFNQTSVISFCQIILKDGSSGSLIKDLYMISDSCVLAIEESNDNILENNRILIMNVGDALYYSVTGISITGDSVRNKILNNNIEMIGNPNPLNPVYFYGISLGSYGYNTINNTISGNKININSGYYAGGISLTGAIGTIVSNNILSLYGKNFVYGIAISDMSAWDYTQKSNKNQIISNNINAKGGMIYLIQSYNSLYNTIKNNNITGDGDAVYGYAAAGALSDLVEGNIIIIKGIDSSKIVNGFDSIGFGHGGIFFTQGSSNITIINNKITSIYKKGGDYGIFINGSDIDSKNTIKNNIVTSDNAKKVGKAAIFTDKSSDLISGNTPKKTTLDILTKTIYKGKIATIKAILKDEDGNLVANTKIQLKINGKLYYATTNSKGVATFKISSLKVGKFRVTADYVGNTALLKSSNTKYQVVKGIPDLIIKKVKKQGNSYQITIKNQGSAKSTISKLKIFYKKNKYNLATAKGINPGKSITLKVKFLKKLANNKYTKIAQINYNKKALESNYNNNKKKFKV
;
A
#
# COMPACT_ATOMS: atom_id res chain seq x y z
N MET A 1 -33.83 -18.06 20.29
CA MET A 1 -35.27 -18.45 20.27
C MET A 1 -36.06 -17.83 19.11
N ILE A 2 -35.40 -17.17 18.14
CA ILE A 2 -36.02 -16.32 17.10
C ILE A 2 -36.23 -17.06 15.76
N SER A 3 -35.59 -18.22 15.53
CA SER A 3 -35.67 -18.92 14.24
C SER A 3 -36.99 -19.67 14.01
N LYS A 4 -37.73 -20.05 15.06
CA LYS A 4 -38.97 -20.85 14.90
C LYS A 4 -40.20 -20.02 14.53
N LYS A 5 -40.25 -18.72 14.84
CA LYS A 5 -41.37 -17.83 14.43
C LYS A 5 -41.22 -17.34 12.97
N PHE A 6 -39.99 -17.19 12.48
CA PHE A 6 -39.73 -16.74 11.09
C PHE A 6 -40.06 -17.81 10.05
N THR A 7 -39.84 -19.10 10.35
CA THR A 7 -40.21 -20.21 9.46
C THR A 7 -41.72 -20.42 9.37
N PHE A 8 -42.47 -20.03 10.41
CA PHE A 8 -43.93 -20.14 10.42
C PHE A 8 -44.59 -19.06 9.52
N PHE A 9 -44.04 -17.84 9.50
CA PHE A 9 -44.49 -16.78 8.59
C PHE A 9 -44.15 -17.05 7.12
N LEU A 10 -42.97 -17.60 6.83
CA LEU A 10 -42.58 -17.96 5.46
C LEU A 10 -43.38 -19.15 4.91
N ALA A 11 -43.77 -20.11 5.78
CA ALA A 11 -44.63 -21.23 5.39
C ALA A 11 -46.05 -20.77 5.04
N ILE A 12 -46.59 -19.79 5.77
CA ILE A 12 -47.89 -19.16 5.44
C ILE A 12 -47.77 -18.34 4.14
N PHE A 13 -46.65 -17.64 3.93
CA PHE A 13 -46.39 -16.85 2.71
C PHE A 13 -46.23 -17.72 1.43
N LEU A 14 -45.68 -18.94 1.55
CA LEU A 14 -45.60 -19.90 0.45
C LEU A 14 -46.93 -20.63 0.17
N ILE A 15 -47.80 -20.75 1.17
CA ILE A 15 -49.14 -21.34 1.00
C ILE A 15 -50.07 -20.39 0.22
N PHE A 16 -49.94 -19.07 0.37
CA PHE A 16 -50.77 -18.12 -0.39
C PHE A 16 -50.42 -18.00 -1.89
N ILE A 17 -49.18 -18.27 -2.29
CA ILE A 17 -48.79 -18.30 -3.72
C ILE A 17 -49.34 -19.57 -4.42
N ALA A 18 -49.72 -20.60 -3.66
CA ALA A 18 -50.21 -21.87 -4.20
C ALA A 18 -51.75 -22.03 -4.25
N MET A 19 -52.53 -21.13 -3.64
CA MET A 19 -54.00 -21.28 -3.51
C MET A 19 -54.82 -20.48 -4.53
N GLY A 20 -54.24 -20.11 -5.67
CA GLY A 20 -54.97 -19.49 -6.80
C GLY A 20 -55.98 -20.40 -7.51
N THR A 21 -56.21 -21.63 -7.04
CA THR A 21 -57.24 -22.54 -7.57
C THR A 21 -57.82 -23.44 -6.48
N VAL A 22 -58.67 -22.91 -5.60
CA VAL A 22 -59.63 -23.75 -4.85
C VAL A 22 -60.94 -22.99 -4.74
N SER A 23 -61.98 -23.52 -5.39
CA SER A 23 -63.36 -23.05 -5.22
C SER A 23 -63.79 -23.26 -3.77
N ALA A 24 -64.39 -22.24 -3.17
CA ALA A 24 -65.09 -22.37 -1.90
C ALA A 24 -66.24 -23.38 -2.05
N SER A 25 -66.25 -24.41 -1.21
CA SER A 25 -67.43 -25.23 -0.96
C SER A 25 -67.90 -24.94 0.46
N ASP A 26 -69.04 -24.26 0.58
CA ASP A 26 -69.75 -24.07 1.84
C ASP A 26 -70.32 -25.41 2.31
N GLU A 27 -69.94 -25.82 3.51
CA GLU A 27 -70.72 -26.77 4.30
C GLU A 27 -71.83 -26.00 5.02
N ASN A 28 -73.03 -25.99 4.45
CA ASN A 28 -74.27 -26.12 5.22
C ASN A 28 -75.41 -26.51 4.28
N GLY A 29 -75.83 -27.76 4.39
CA GLY A 29 -76.91 -28.32 3.60
C GLY A 29 -78.27 -27.75 3.99
N THR A 30 -78.96 -27.15 3.02
CA THR A 30 -80.38 -27.36 2.81
C THR A 30 -80.67 -27.24 1.32
N SER A 31 -81.25 -28.31 0.77
CA SER A 31 -81.56 -28.51 -0.64
C SER A 31 -82.72 -27.65 -1.12
N THR A 32 -82.52 -26.85 -2.16
CA THR A 32 -83.54 -26.59 -3.18
C THR A 32 -82.87 -26.43 -4.54
N SER A 33 -83.42 -27.15 -5.51
CA SER A 33 -82.95 -27.30 -6.89
C SER A 33 -82.99 -25.99 -7.69
N SER A 34 -81.86 -25.60 -8.27
CA SER A 34 -81.82 -24.84 -9.52
C SER A 34 -80.64 -25.32 -10.37
N SER A 35 -80.88 -25.38 -11.67
CA SER A 35 -80.03 -25.97 -12.70
C SER A 35 -78.64 -25.32 -12.78
N THR A 36 -77.59 -26.09 -12.52
CA THR A 36 -76.20 -25.75 -12.85
C THR A 36 -75.96 -25.87 -14.35
N SER A 37 -75.96 -24.74 -15.07
CA SER A 37 -75.23 -24.64 -16.33
C SER A 37 -73.76 -24.39 -16.01
N THR A 38 -72.92 -25.38 -16.27
CA THR A 38 -71.47 -25.20 -16.31
C THR A 38 -71.11 -24.37 -17.53
N ASN A 39 -71.21 -23.04 -17.42
CA ASN A 39 -70.68 -22.14 -18.44
C ASN A 39 -69.17 -22.06 -18.27
N SER A 40 -68.43 -22.58 -19.25
CA SER A 40 -67.00 -22.35 -19.38
C SER A 40 -66.77 -20.86 -19.64
N SER A 41 -65.92 -20.21 -18.84
CA SER A 41 -65.50 -18.82 -19.09
C SER A 41 -65.06 -18.65 -20.55
N LYS A 42 -65.68 -17.72 -21.27
CA LYS A 42 -65.43 -17.45 -22.69
C LYS A 42 -64.45 -16.29 -22.87
N GLU A 43 -63.73 -16.30 -23.99
CA GLU A 43 -62.82 -15.22 -24.37
C GLU A 43 -63.47 -14.35 -25.46
N ILE A 44 -63.62 -13.06 -25.19
CA ILE A 44 -64.25 -12.07 -26.06
C ILE A 44 -63.18 -11.07 -26.53
N SER A 45 -62.96 -10.97 -27.84
CA SER A 45 -61.99 -10.06 -28.44
C SER A 45 -62.61 -8.68 -28.67
N ILE A 46 -61.97 -7.63 -28.13
CA ILE A 46 -62.43 -6.24 -28.24
C ILE A 46 -61.34 -5.29 -28.76
N ASN A 47 -61.76 -4.26 -29.51
CA ASN A 47 -60.97 -3.13 -29.98
C ASN A 47 -61.87 -1.92 -30.27
N ASP A 48 -61.31 -0.83 -30.80
CA ASP A 48 -62.05 0.40 -31.10
C ASP A 48 -63.24 0.19 -32.07
N ASP A 49 -63.13 -0.74 -33.02
CA ASP A 49 -64.14 -0.97 -34.06
C ASP A 49 -65.39 -1.70 -33.54
N ASN A 50 -65.22 -2.56 -32.52
CA ASN A 50 -66.29 -3.39 -31.99
C ASN A 50 -66.66 -3.07 -30.52
N TYR A 51 -66.08 -2.04 -29.93
CA TYR A 51 -66.35 -1.61 -28.56
C TYR A 51 -67.84 -1.38 -28.30
N ASP A 52 -68.54 -0.68 -29.19
CA ASP A 52 -69.95 -0.31 -29.02
C ASP A 52 -70.91 -1.52 -29.10
N ILE A 53 -70.41 -2.72 -29.44
CA ILE A 53 -71.18 -3.97 -29.35
C ILE A 53 -71.34 -4.41 -27.90
N TYR A 54 -70.28 -4.29 -27.11
CA TYR A 54 -70.23 -4.82 -25.74
C TYR A 54 -70.45 -3.76 -24.67
N PHE A 55 -70.15 -2.50 -24.96
CA PHE A 55 -70.20 -1.40 -24.00
C PHE A 55 -71.26 -0.36 -24.34
N ASP A 56 -71.93 0.17 -23.31
CA ASP A 56 -72.86 1.29 -23.44
C ASP A 56 -72.15 2.67 -23.47
N SER A 57 -72.94 3.75 -23.53
CA SER A 57 -72.42 5.13 -23.55
C SER A 57 -71.72 5.58 -22.26
N ASP A 58 -71.98 4.87 -21.16
CA ASP A 58 -71.32 5.07 -19.87
C ASP A 58 -70.12 4.15 -19.70
N GLY A 59 -69.86 3.27 -20.67
CA GLY A 59 -68.76 2.33 -20.65
C GLY A 59 -68.99 1.14 -19.73
N LYS A 60 -70.25 0.83 -19.38
CA LYS A 60 -70.61 -0.42 -18.73
C LYS A 60 -70.81 -1.52 -19.76
N ILE A 61 -70.60 -2.77 -19.36
CA ILE A 61 -70.93 -3.92 -20.19
C ILE A 61 -72.45 -3.99 -20.33
N LYS A 62 -72.95 -4.06 -21.56
CA LYS A 62 -74.40 -4.09 -21.81
C LYS A 62 -75.02 -5.37 -21.27
N ASP A 63 -76.23 -5.28 -20.75
CA ASP A 63 -77.00 -6.43 -20.26
C ASP A 63 -77.43 -7.38 -21.38
N ASP A 64 -77.58 -6.88 -22.60
CA ASP A 64 -77.89 -7.67 -23.80
C ASP A 64 -76.64 -8.16 -24.55
N SER A 65 -75.45 -7.90 -24.01
CA SER A 65 -74.22 -8.47 -24.57
C SER A 65 -74.07 -9.94 -24.20
N ASP A 66 -73.32 -10.67 -25.03
CA ASP A 66 -72.94 -12.05 -24.75
C ASP A 66 -71.88 -12.16 -23.64
N PHE A 67 -71.69 -11.19 -22.73
CA PHE A 67 -70.66 -11.24 -21.69
C PHE A 67 -71.21 -11.76 -20.34
N GLU A 68 -70.50 -12.69 -19.71
CA GLU A 68 -70.84 -13.28 -18.41
C GLU A 68 -69.76 -13.06 -17.35
N ASP A 69 -70.13 -13.24 -16.08
CA ASP A 69 -69.22 -13.10 -14.94
C ASP A 69 -68.04 -14.08 -15.03
N GLY A 70 -66.82 -13.56 -14.91
CA GLY A 70 -65.57 -14.33 -14.98
C GLY A 70 -65.00 -14.52 -16.39
N ASP A 71 -65.64 -13.97 -17.42
CA ASP A 71 -65.14 -14.05 -18.80
C ASP A 71 -63.83 -13.28 -19.01
N THR A 72 -63.13 -13.65 -20.08
CA THR A 72 -61.90 -12.98 -20.50
C THR A 72 -62.20 -11.96 -21.59
N LEU A 73 -61.89 -10.70 -21.33
CA LEU A 73 -61.90 -9.63 -22.32
C LEU A 73 -60.48 -9.47 -22.90
N PHE A 74 -60.28 -9.98 -24.12
CA PHE A 74 -59.01 -9.87 -24.83
C PHE A 74 -58.94 -8.54 -25.61
N ILE A 75 -58.02 -7.65 -25.22
CA ILE A 75 -57.79 -6.39 -25.93
C ILE A 75 -56.93 -6.65 -27.18
N ASN A 76 -57.59 -6.73 -28.34
CA ASN A 76 -56.95 -7.06 -29.61
C ASN A 76 -56.69 -5.80 -30.45
N GLY A 77 -55.55 -5.15 -30.22
CA GLY A 77 -55.21 -3.88 -30.87
C GLY A 77 -55.30 -2.73 -29.89
N THR A 78 -56.14 -1.73 -30.17
CA THR A 78 -56.20 -0.49 -29.38
C THR A 78 -57.63 -0.16 -28.96
N LEU A 79 -57.78 0.38 -27.75
CA LEU A 79 -58.95 1.13 -27.30
C LEU A 79 -58.55 2.57 -26.99
N THR A 80 -59.12 3.54 -27.72
CA THR A 80 -58.75 4.95 -27.69
C THR A 80 -59.90 5.82 -27.20
N ASN A 81 -59.66 6.61 -26.14
CA ASN A 81 -60.66 7.48 -25.51
C ASN A 81 -61.99 6.78 -25.14
N LYS A 82 -61.93 5.49 -24.78
CA LYS A 82 -63.10 4.69 -24.40
C LYS A 82 -63.33 4.77 -22.88
N LYS A 83 -64.58 4.63 -22.47
CA LYS A 83 -64.95 4.45 -21.05
C LYS A 83 -64.97 2.95 -20.76
N LEU A 84 -64.26 2.49 -19.74
CA LEU A 84 -64.16 1.06 -19.44
C LEU A 84 -64.50 0.85 -17.98
N ASN A 85 -65.79 0.74 -17.68
CA ASN A 85 -66.35 0.60 -16.33
C ASN A 85 -66.90 -0.82 -16.15
N PHE A 86 -66.24 -1.63 -15.33
CA PHE A 86 -66.60 -3.02 -15.10
C PHE A 86 -67.30 -3.17 -13.75
N ASP A 87 -68.53 -3.69 -13.80
CA ASP A 87 -69.39 -4.06 -12.67
C ASP A 87 -69.71 -5.57 -12.63
N LYS A 88 -68.96 -6.36 -13.39
CA LYS A 88 -68.97 -7.82 -13.38
C LYS A 88 -67.52 -8.32 -13.32
N LYS A 89 -67.27 -9.44 -12.66
CA LYS A 89 -65.94 -10.05 -12.58
C LYS A 89 -65.41 -10.32 -13.99
N VAL A 90 -64.16 -9.97 -14.23
CA VAL A 90 -63.55 -10.04 -15.57
C VAL A 90 -62.07 -10.35 -15.52
N ILE A 91 -61.58 -11.07 -16.53
CA ILE A 91 -60.15 -11.16 -16.84
C ILE A 91 -59.87 -10.26 -18.03
N ILE A 92 -59.23 -9.11 -17.83
CA ILE A 92 -58.82 -8.21 -18.91
C ILE A 92 -57.38 -8.56 -19.29
N ASP A 93 -57.18 -9.09 -20.49
CA ASP A 93 -55.87 -9.54 -20.97
C ASP A 93 -55.50 -8.84 -22.28
N GLY A 94 -54.37 -8.13 -22.30
CA GLY A 94 -53.83 -7.55 -23.53
C GLY A 94 -53.00 -8.52 -24.37
N LYS A 95 -52.71 -9.73 -23.86
CA LYS A 95 -51.74 -10.69 -24.43
C LYS A 95 -50.41 -10.04 -24.85
N LYS A 96 -50.00 -8.99 -24.12
CA LYS A 96 -48.78 -8.18 -24.28
C LYS A 96 -48.77 -7.21 -25.48
N SER A 97 -49.85 -7.12 -26.25
CA SER A 97 -49.96 -6.20 -27.40
C SER A 97 -51.15 -5.25 -27.33
N GLY A 98 -52.15 -5.57 -26.51
CA GLY A 98 -53.35 -4.76 -26.32
C GLY A 98 -53.04 -3.41 -25.70
N LYS A 99 -53.51 -2.33 -26.34
CA LYS A 99 -53.25 -0.95 -25.97
C LYS A 99 -54.50 -0.25 -25.47
N ILE A 100 -54.36 0.47 -24.37
CA ILE A 100 -55.37 1.36 -23.82
C ILE A 100 -54.80 2.79 -23.92
N ILE A 101 -55.36 3.60 -24.82
CA ILE A 101 -54.87 4.95 -25.11
C ILE A 101 -55.85 5.99 -24.57
N ASN A 102 -55.33 6.90 -23.77
CA ASN A 102 -56.08 7.96 -23.09
C ASN A 102 -57.43 7.50 -22.52
N SER A 103 -57.42 6.35 -21.86
CA SER A 103 -58.60 5.68 -21.30
C SER A 103 -58.27 5.08 -19.94
N THR A 104 -59.28 4.94 -19.08
CA THR A 104 -59.12 4.39 -17.73
C THR A 104 -59.94 3.11 -17.63
N ILE A 105 -59.33 2.03 -17.13
CA ILE A 105 -60.05 0.84 -16.68
C ILE A 105 -60.50 1.08 -15.25
N LYS A 106 -61.81 1.11 -15.03
CA LYS A 106 -62.44 1.23 -13.72
C LYS A 106 -63.08 -0.10 -13.33
N ILE A 107 -62.71 -0.64 -12.18
CA ILE A 107 -63.33 -1.82 -11.55
C ILE A 107 -64.17 -1.33 -10.38
N SER A 108 -65.47 -1.63 -10.36
CA SER A 108 -66.34 -1.36 -9.20
C SER A 108 -66.48 -2.59 -8.31
N GLU A 109 -67.07 -2.42 -7.13
CA GLU A 109 -67.21 -3.46 -6.09
C GLU A 109 -67.76 -4.80 -6.63
N ASP A 110 -68.81 -4.76 -7.45
CA ASP A 110 -69.45 -5.93 -8.08
C ASP A 110 -68.51 -6.71 -9.01
N ALA A 111 -67.42 -6.09 -9.47
CA ALA A 111 -66.38 -6.72 -10.30
C ALA A 111 -65.20 -7.27 -9.48
N SER A 112 -65.37 -7.48 -8.16
CA SER A 112 -64.38 -8.13 -7.31
C SER A 112 -63.97 -9.51 -7.84
N GLY A 113 -62.72 -9.90 -7.60
CA GLY A 113 -62.14 -11.13 -8.17
C GLY A 113 -61.60 -11.00 -9.59
N SER A 114 -61.57 -9.79 -10.15
CA SER A 114 -61.06 -9.50 -11.50
C SER A 114 -59.53 -9.54 -11.62
N ILE A 115 -59.04 -9.77 -12.84
CA ILE A 115 -57.62 -9.80 -13.18
C ILE A 115 -57.36 -8.83 -14.33
N ILE A 116 -56.38 -7.94 -14.19
CA ILE A 116 -55.95 -7.00 -15.22
C ILE A 116 -54.49 -7.31 -15.57
N LYS A 117 -54.22 -7.79 -16.79
CA LYS A 117 -52.88 -8.24 -17.15
C LYS A 117 -52.44 -8.00 -18.58
N ASN A 118 -51.12 -7.90 -18.76
CA ASN A 118 -50.45 -7.84 -20.06
C ASN A 118 -50.92 -6.70 -20.98
N LEU A 119 -51.35 -5.57 -20.43
CA LEU A 119 -51.80 -4.39 -21.17
C LEU A 119 -50.69 -3.34 -21.31
N ILE A 120 -50.81 -2.51 -22.33
CA ILE A 120 -49.99 -1.30 -22.52
C ILE A 120 -50.90 -0.08 -22.44
N PHE A 121 -50.75 0.74 -21.41
CA PHE A 121 -51.41 2.03 -21.29
C PHE A 121 -50.51 3.14 -21.82
N ASP A 122 -51.08 4.05 -22.60
CA ASP A 122 -50.44 5.31 -22.99
C ASP A 122 -51.45 6.45 -22.83
N ASN A 123 -51.44 7.04 -21.64
CA ASN A 123 -52.41 8.05 -21.24
C ASN A 123 -51.75 9.41 -21.10
N ILE A 124 -52.45 10.43 -21.60
CA ILE A 124 -52.19 11.83 -21.33
C ILE A 124 -53.30 12.26 -20.40
N ASP A 125 -53.01 12.99 -19.31
CA ASP A 125 -54.00 13.55 -18.37
C ASP A 125 -55.02 12.61 -17.70
N LYS A 126 -55.02 11.31 -18.02
CA LYS A 126 -55.87 10.28 -17.40
C LYS A 126 -55.07 9.21 -16.67
N MET A 127 -55.66 8.70 -15.59
CA MET A 127 -55.13 7.54 -14.88
C MET A 127 -55.33 6.24 -15.68
N ALA A 128 -54.52 5.22 -15.44
CA ALA A 128 -54.61 3.95 -16.18
C ALA A 128 -55.64 2.99 -15.57
N ILE A 129 -55.53 2.70 -14.27
CA ILE A 129 -56.39 1.75 -13.56
C ILE A 129 -56.97 2.42 -12.32
N ASN A 130 -58.29 2.33 -12.16
CA ASN A 130 -59.03 2.77 -11.00
C ASN A 130 -59.76 1.57 -10.35
N LEU A 131 -59.39 1.21 -9.14
CA LEU A 131 -60.11 0.25 -8.29
C LEU A 131 -61.00 1.08 -7.35
N ASP A 132 -62.29 1.12 -7.64
CA ASP A 132 -63.23 2.09 -7.06
C ASP A 132 -64.19 1.41 -6.07
N GLY A 133 -64.14 1.84 -4.81
CA GLY A 133 -64.96 1.30 -3.72
C GLY A 133 -64.31 0.09 -3.04
N ASP A 134 -65.13 -0.76 -2.41
CA ASP A 134 -64.65 -1.86 -1.54
C ASP A 134 -64.20 -3.11 -2.34
N VAL A 135 -63.65 -2.87 -3.53
CA VAL A 135 -63.18 -3.87 -4.49
C VAL A 135 -62.15 -4.79 -3.86
N SER A 136 -62.37 -6.10 -3.98
CA SER A 136 -61.55 -7.11 -3.32
C SER A 136 -61.10 -8.22 -4.28
N ASN A 137 -60.04 -8.95 -3.90
CA ASN A 137 -59.50 -10.09 -4.64
C ASN A 137 -59.00 -9.76 -6.06
N ILE A 138 -58.36 -8.59 -6.23
CA ILE A 138 -57.89 -8.13 -7.55
C ILE A 138 -56.43 -8.49 -7.78
N ASN A 139 -56.12 -8.85 -9.03
CA ASN A 139 -54.75 -9.00 -9.51
C ASN A 139 -54.45 -8.02 -10.66
N VAL A 140 -53.49 -7.13 -10.48
CA VAL A 140 -52.96 -6.24 -11.53
C VAL A 140 -51.54 -6.67 -11.85
N ILE A 141 -51.35 -7.36 -12.98
CA ILE A 141 -50.11 -8.11 -13.26
C ILE A 141 -49.51 -7.79 -14.62
N ASN A 142 -48.20 -7.52 -14.67
CA ASN A 142 -47.43 -7.43 -15.93
C ASN A 142 -48.01 -6.43 -16.95
N ASN A 143 -48.43 -5.25 -16.48
CA ASN A 143 -48.87 -4.16 -17.34
C ASN A 143 -47.74 -3.13 -17.54
N ILE A 144 -47.71 -2.50 -18.71
CA ILE A 144 -46.86 -1.33 -18.98
C ILE A 144 -47.76 -0.10 -18.94
N ILE A 145 -47.57 0.76 -17.96
CA ILE A 145 -48.39 1.94 -17.72
C ILE A 145 -47.56 3.18 -18.00
N ASN A 146 -47.87 3.91 -19.08
CA ASN A 146 -47.26 5.20 -19.36
C ASN A 146 -48.30 6.30 -19.10
N ILE A 147 -48.01 7.19 -18.16
CA ILE A 147 -48.88 8.33 -17.82
C ILE A 147 -48.13 9.65 -18.00
N ARG A 148 -48.79 10.61 -18.66
CA ARG A 148 -48.20 11.90 -19.06
C ARG A 148 -49.05 13.07 -18.56
N GLY A 149 -48.53 13.79 -17.57
CA GLY A 149 -49.17 15.01 -17.05
C GLY A 149 -48.91 16.21 -17.96
N THR A 150 -49.93 17.03 -18.20
CA THR A 150 -49.80 18.26 -19.02
C THR A 150 -49.71 19.51 -18.15
N SER A 151 -49.25 20.62 -18.71
CA SER A 151 -49.19 21.93 -18.03
C SER A 151 -50.58 22.42 -17.57
N LEU A 152 -51.67 21.94 -18.18
CA LEU A 152 -53.03 22.24 -17.74
C LEU A 152 -53.36 21.64 -16.37
N MET A 153 -52.65 20.58 -15.96
CA MET A 153 -52.80 19.92 -14.66
C MET A 153 -51.91 20.52 -13.56
N SER A 154 -51.12 21.54 -13.88
CA SER A 154 -50.03 22.03 -13.03
C SER A 154 -50.49 22.77 -11.77
N ALA A 155 -51.75 23.25 -11.71
CA ALA A 155 -52.29 24.01 -10.59
C ALA A 155 -53.12 23.18 -9.58
N SER A 156 -53.78 22.11 -10.02
CA SER A 156 -54.67 21.29 -9.16
C SER A 156 -54.87 19.84 -9.63
N GLY A 157 -54.27 19.44 -10.76
CA GLY A 157 -54.51 18.12 -11.35
C GLY A 157 -53.59 17.06 -10.75
N ASN A 158 -54.19 16.01 -10.18
CA ASN A 158 -53.48 14.80 -9.79
C ASN A 158 -53.56 13.76 -10.91
N LEU A 159 -52.49 12.98 -11.08
CA LEU A 159 -52.41 11.90 -12.06
C LEU A 159 -51.93 10.62 -11.39
N TYR A 160 -52.57 9.49 -11.72
CA TYR A 160 -52.30 8.20 -11.08
C TYR A 160 -52.00 7.13 -12.13
N GLY A 161 -51.00 6.28 -11.89
CA GLY A 161 -50.83 5.05 -12.65
C GLY A 161 -51.94 4.08 -12.27
N ILE A 162 -51.91 3.64 -11.00
CA ILE A 162 -52.94 2.81 -10.38
C ILE A 162 -53.49 3.55 -9.16
N TYR A 163 -54.80 3.68 -9.09
CA TYR A 163 -55.50 4.30 -7.98
C TYR A 163 -56.47 3.30 -7.37
N SER A 164 -56.44 3.15 -6.05
CA SER A 164 -57.32 2.27 -5.27
C SER A 164 -57.94 3.07 -4.14
N ILE A 165 -59.27 3.11 -4.08
CA ILE A 165 -60.03 3.84 -3.06
C ILE A 165 -61.09 2.93 -2.46
N GLY A 166 -61.20 2.91 -1.13
CA GLY A 166 -62.20 2.14 -0.38
C GLY A 166 -61.60 1.03 0.48
N ALA A 167 -62.45 0.23 1.11
CA ALA A 167 -62.09 -0.84 2.03
C ALA A 167 -61.63 -2.14 1.33
N GLY A 168 -60.98 -2.00 0.17
CA GLY A 168 -60.59 -3.13 -0.66
C GLY A 168 -59.69 -4.12 0.07
N ASN A 169 -59.88 -5.41 -0.20
CA ASN A 169 -59.20 -6.50 0.50
C ASN A 169 -58.55 -7.48 -0.47
N PHE A 170 -57.35 -7.99 -0.14
CA PHE A 170 -56.61 -8.97 -0.97
C PHE A 170 -56.31 -8.48 -2.39
N ILE A 171 -55.60 -7.35 -2.49
CA ILE A 171 -55.19 -6.77 -3.78
C ILE A 171 -53.71 -7.02 -4.02
N ASN A 172 -53.39 -7.64 -5.16
CA ASN A 172 -52.03 -7.93 -5.58
C ASN A 172 -51.66 -7.13 -6.84
N ILE A 173 -50.63 -6.30 -6.74
CA ILE A 173 -50.10 -5.48 -7.82
C ILE A 173 -48.67 -5.91 -8.07
N SER A 174 -48.43 -6.66 -9.15
CA SER A 174 -47.13 -7.28 -9.39
C SER A 174 -46.62 -7.19 -10.82
N ASP A 175 -45.29 -7.13 -10.96
CA ASP A 175 -44.57 -7.17 -12.24
C ASP A 175 -44.96 -6.05 -13.23
N ASN A 176 -45.56 -4.95 -12.76
CA ASN A 176 -45.95 -3.83 -13.62
C ASN A 176 -44.77 -2.87 -13.84
N VAL A 177 -44.73 -2.24 -15.01
CA VAL A 177 -43.81 -1.15 -15.35
C VAL A 177 -44.61 0.14 -15.45
N ILE A 178 -44.37 1.09 -14.55
CA ILE A 178 -45.06 2.38 -14.50
C ILE A 178 -44.07 3.49 -14.83
N ASN A 179 -44.33 4.22 -15.91
CA ASN A 179 -43.53 5.33 -16.39
C ASN A 179 -44.33 6.63 -16.28
N MET A 180 -43.77 7.60 -15.56
CA MET A 180 -44.43 8.86 -15.24
C MET A 180 -43.62 10.04 -15.75
N VAL A 181 -44.21 10.89 -16.59
CA VAL A 181 -43.54 12.12 -17.04
C VAL A 181 -44.52 13.29 -17.10
N GLY A 182 -44.01 14.51 -16.99
CA GLY A 182 -44.77 15.73 -17.29
C GLY A 182 -44.87 16.71 -16.12
N GLU A 183 -45.95 17.49 -16.12
CA GLU A 183 -46.09 18.73 -15.31
C GLU A 183 -47.36 18.77 -14.45
N ALA A 184 -48.05 17.63 -14.29
CA ALA A 184 -49.18 17.56 -13.35
C ALA A 184 -48.71 17.91 -11.93
N LEU A 185 -49.57 18.59 -11.15
CA LEU A 185 -49.23 19.03 -9.79
C LEU A 185 -48.69 17.86 -8.97
N ARG A 186 -49.46 16.77 -8.88
CA ARG A 186 -49.03 15.54 -8.20
C ARG A 186 -49.17 14.34 -9.13
N THR A 187 -48.11 13.56 -9.26
CA THR A 187 -48.14 12.32 -10.05
C THR A 187 -47.75 11.15 -9.18
N TYR A 188 -48.61 10.12 -9.16
CA TYR A 188 -48.48 8.92 -8.35
C TYR A 188 -48.30 7.70 -9.24
N GLY A 189 -47.32 6.86 -8.93
CA GLY A 189 -47.23 5.54 -9.56
C GLY A 189 -48.40 4.68 -9.10
N MET A 190 -48.56 4.61 -7.78
CA MET A 190 -49.67 3.94 -7.11
C MET A 190 -50.17 4.79 -5.95
N TYR A 191 -51.49 4.88 -5.78
CA TYR A 191 -52.10 5.48 -4.60
C TYR A 191 -53.23 4.62 -4.06
N ILE A 192 -53.14 4.25 -2.79
CA ILE A 192 -54.11 3.44 -2.06
C ILE A 192 -54.62 4.27 -0.87
N GLN A 193 -55.93 4.40 -0.72
CA GLN A 193 -56.53 5.10 0.41
C GLN A 193 -57.92 4.54 0.77
N PRO A 194 -58.39 4.74 2.02
CA PRO A 194 -59.80 4.51 2.35
C PRO A 194 -60.72 5.43 1.55
N ASP A 195 -62.03 5.15 1.56
CA ASP A 195 -63.00 6.12 1.07
C ASP A 195 -63.03 7.34 2.02
N ILE A 196 -62.75 8.51 1.47
CA ILE A 196 -62.72 9.78 2.19
C ILE A 196 -63.90 10.70 1.81
N SER A 197 -64.94 10.16 1.18
CA SER A 197 -66.16 10.89 0.81
C SER A 197 -66.83 11.58 2.02
N GLY A 198 -66.76 10.97 3.21
CA GLY A 198 -67.20 11.54 4.49
C GLY A 198 -66.24 12.56 5.12
N GLY A 199 -65.13 12.87 4.45
CA GLY A 199 -64.03 13.69 4.95
C GLY A 199 -63.12 12.94 5.93
N TYR A 200 -61.97 13.54 6.26
CA TYR A 200 -60.98 12.96 7.18
C TYR A 200 -61.48 12.79 8.62
N SER A 201 -62.62 13.39 8.98
CA SER A 201 -63.26 13.19 10.29
C SER A 201 -64.16 11.96 10.35
N ASN A 202 -64.50 11.37 9.21
CA ASN A 202 -65.40 10.23 9.10
C ASN A 202 -65.07 9.38 7.85
N PRO A 203 -63.90 8.72 7.81
CA PRO A 203 -63.51 7.85 6.70
C PRO A 203 -64.39 6.59 6.62
N GLY A 204 -64.39 5.98 5.45
CA GLY A 204 -64.74 4.56 5.29
C GLY A 204 -63.73 3.63 5.96
N MET A 205 -63.96 2.32 5.84
CA MET A 205 -63.05 1.33 6.40
C MET A 205 -61.68 1.32 5.70
N ASN A 206 -60.65 0.91 6.45
CA ASN A 206 -59.28 0.83 5.96
C ASN A 206 -59.11 -0.23 4.86
N PRO A 207 -58.32 0.04 3.81
CA PRO A 207 -57.85 -0.98 2.89
C PRO A 207 -57.03 -2.05 3.63
N MET A 208 -57.13 -3.32 3.23
CA MET A 208 -56.42 -4.41 3.91
C MET A 208 -55.79 -5.44 2.96
N ASN A 209 -54.71 -6.07 3.42
CA ASN A 209 -54.07 -7.22 2.76
C ASN A 209 -53.59 -6.92 1.32
N TYR A 210 -52.77 -5.87 1.16
CA TYR A 210 -52.18 -5.54 -0.14
C TYR A 210 -50.77 -6.11 -0.28
N ILE A 211 -50.48 -6.63 -1.48
CA ILE A 211 -49.13 -7.04 -1.88
C ILE A 211 -48.74 -6.24 -3.13
N ILE A 212 -47.69 -5.44 -3.02
CA ILE A 212 -47.10 -4.67 -4.12
C ILE A 212 -45.69 -5.20 -4.34
N SER A 213 -45.47 -5.94 -5.44
CA SER A 213 -44.18 -6.62 -5.62
C SER A 213 -43.63 -6.64 -7.04
N ASN A 214 -42.30 -6.63 -7.15
CA ASN A 214 -41.57 -6.70 -8.43
C ASN A 214 -41.96 -5.63 -9.47
N ASN A 215 -42.53 -4.50 -9.05
CA ASN A 215 -42.89 -3.43 -9.98
C ASN A 215 -41.67 -2.53 -10.26
N ILE A 216 -41.60 -1.98 -11.48
CA ILE A 216 -40.63 -0.97 -11.87
C ILE A 216 -41.38 0.35 -12.04
N ILE A 217 -41.04 1.36 -11.23
CA ILE A 217 -41.67 2.67 -11.27
C ILE A 217 -40.59 3.70 -11.58
N THR A 218 -40.70 4.37 -12.72
CA THR A 218 -39.75 5.42 -13.11
C THR A 218 -40.48 6.70 -13.41
N GLY A 219 -39.86 7.84 -13.10
CA GLY A 219 -40.45 9.09 -13.56
C GLY A 219 -39.64 10.36 -13.37
N VAL A 220 -39.95 11.33 -14.22
CA VAL A 220 -39.41 12.69 -14.19
C VAL A 220 -40.60 13.65 -14.29
N VAL A 221 -41.01 14.21 -13.15
CA VAL A 221 -42.20 15.05 -13.05
C VAL A 221 -41.84 16.37 -12.39
N ASN A 222 -42.17 17.47 -13.06
CA ASN A 222 -41.90 18.82 -12.60
C ASN A 222 -43.22 19.59 -12.37
N GLY A 223 -44.08 19.05 -11.51
CA GLY A 223 -45.33 19.71 -11.13
C GLY A 223 -45.07 21.07 -10.50
N SER A 224 -45.73 22.12 -10.96
CA SER A 224 -45.55 23.49 -10.45
C SER A 224 -46.20 23.71 -9.07
N GLY A 225 -45.69 24.64 -8.26
CA GLY A 225 -46.33 25.05 -7.00
C GLY A 225 -45.79 24.37 -5.73
N SER A 226 -46.26 24.84 -4.56
CA SER A 226 -45.72 24.49 -3.23
C SER A 226 -46.03 23.09 -2.73
N GLY A 227 -46.85 22.32 -3.44
CA GLY A 227 -47.16 20.92 -3.13
C GLY A 227 -46.97 19.99 -4.32
N GLY A 228 -46.21 20.44 -5.33
CA GLY A 228 -45.99 19.70 -6.56
C GLY A 228 -44.90 18.64 -6.41
N GLY A 229 -45.06 17.48 -7.05
CA GLY A 229 -44.08 16.42 -6.92
C GLY A 229 -44.46 15.08 -7.53
N ILE A 230 -43.63 14.10 -7.20
CA ILE A 230 -43.75 12.71 -7.67
C ILE A 230 -43.78 11.76 -6.48
N TRP A 231 -44.69 10.80 -6.53
CA TRP A 231 -44.85 9.73 -5.55
C TRP A 231 -44.72 8.38 -6.25
N GLY A 232 -43.83 7.52 -5.76
CA GLY A 232 -43.74 6.15 -6.26
C GLY A 232 -44.96 5.34 -5.85
N ILE A 233 -45.06 5.08 -4.54
CA ILE A 233 -46.15 4.34 -3.91
C ILE A 233 -46.62 5.13 -2.70
N GLN A 234 -47.90 5.49 -2.64
CA GLN A 234 -48.53 6.02 -1.44
C GLN A 234 -49.63 5.07 -0.96
N ALA A 235 -49.65 4.77 0.33
CA ALA A 235 -50.66 3.96 0.96
C ALA A 235 -51.09 4.60 2.29
N ASP A 236 -52.35 5.02 2.35
CA ASP A 236 -52.92 5.69 3.51
C ASP A 236 -53.85 4.74 4.28
N SER A 237 -53.71 4.74 5.59
CA SER A 237 -54.53 4.00 6.56
C SER A 237 -54.74 2.51 6.21
N ILE A 238 -53.67 1.84 5.76
CA ILE A 238 -53.72 0.44 5.30
C ILE A 238 -53.31 -0.59 6.38
N ILE A 239 -53.96 -1.75 6.38
CA ILE A 239 -53.66 -2.89 7.28
C ILE A 239 -53.05 -4.04 6.47
N ASN A 240 -52.01 -4.69 7.01
CA ASN A 240 -51.33 -5.83 6.38
C ASN A 240 -50.80 -5.51 4.96
N LEU A 241 -49.94 -4.50 4.84
CA LEU A 241 -49.31 -4.09 3.58
C LEU A 241 -47.93 -4.73 3.42
N THR A 242 -47.67 -5.37 2.27
CA THR A 242 -46.33 -5.80 1.85
C THR A 242 -45.89 -5.07 0.58
N ILE A 243 -44.78 -4.33 0.66
CA ILE A 243 -44.09 -3.71 -0.49
C ILE A 243 -42.72 -4.37 -0.63
N PHE A 244 -42.56 -5.22 -1.66
CA PHE A 244 -41.41 -6.11 -1.76
C PHE A 244 -40.78 -6.16 -3.16
N LYS A 245 -39.46 -6.01 -3.26
CA LYS A 245 -38.70 -6.12 -4.53
C LYS A 245 -39.12 -5.15 -5.64
N ASN A 246 -39.65 -3.98 -5.29
CA ASN A 246 -39.94 -2.94 -6.27
C ASN A 246 -38.69 -2.12 -6.57
N GLN A 247 -38.59 -1.60 -7.79
CA GLN A 247 -37.54 -0.67 -8.22
C GLN A 247 -38.15 0.69 -8.57
N LEU A 248 -37.76 1.72 -7.82
CA LEU A 248 -38.21 3.09 -7.99
C LEU A 248 -37.02 3.98 -8.42
N ASP A 249 -37.20 4.74 -9.50
CA ASP A 249 -36.24 5.76 -9.97
C ASP A 249 -36.98 7.06 -10.29
N LEU A 250 -36.97 7.99 -9.34
CA LEU A 250 -37.87 9.15 -9.32
C LEU A 250 -37.09 10.45 -9.31
N LYS A 251 -37.53 11.40 -10.14
CA LYS A 251 -36.94 12.74 -10.21
C LYS A 251 -38.01 13.83 -10.26
N SER A 252 -37.79 14.89 -9.48
CA SER A 252 -38.64 16.09 -9.47
C SER A 252 -37.86 17.32 -9.01
N GLU A 253 -38.15 18.48 -9.58
CA GLU A 253 -37.61 19.77 -9.12
C GLU A 253 -38.24 20.27 -7.81
N ASN A 254 -39.29 19.60 -7.33
CA ASN A 254 -39.96 19.90 -6.06
C ASN A 254 -39.85 18.68 -5.12
N PHE A 255 -40.96 18.01 -4.80
CA PHE A 255 -40.97 16.86 -3.91
C PHE A 255 -40.80 15.54 -4.65
N VAL A 256 -40.02 14.65 -4.03
CA VAL A 256 -39.92 13.23 -4.40
C VAL A 256 -40.24 12.40 -3.17
N TYR A 257 -41.31 11.63 -3.28
CA TYR A 257 -41.70 10.63 -2.31
C TYR A 257 -41.52 9.24 -2.92
N GLY A 258 -40.70 8.39 -2.31
CA GLY A 258 -40.49 7.04 -2.81
C GLY A 258 -41.66 6.13 -2.43
N ILE A 259 -41.69 5.74 -1.15
CA ILE A 259 -42.76 4.97 -0.54
C ILE A 259 -43.30 5.76 0.64
N VAL A 260 -44.60 6.05 0.65
CA VAL A 260 -45.28 6.72 1.77
C VAL A 260 -46.27 5.75 2.37
N VAL A 261 -46.17 5.55 3.68
CA VAL A 261 -47.20 4.86 4.45
C VAL A 261 -47.64 5.79 5.56
N SER A 262 -48.92 6.09 5.59
CA SER A 262 -49.47 7.06 6.52
C SER A 262 -50.67 6.46 7.27
N ASP A 263 -50.90 6.91 8.49
CA ASP A 263 -52.19 6.78 9.14
C ASP A 263 -52.85 8.16 9.19
N LEU A 264 -53.54 8.53 8.11
CA LEU A 264 -54.13 9.86 7.94
C LEU A 264 -55.53 9.97 8.54
N VAL A 265 -56.16 8.85 8.89
CA VAL A 265 -57.53 8.86 9.36
C VAL A 265 -57.68 8.10 10.67
N PRO A 266 -57.60 8.80 11.82
CA PRO A 266 -57.88 8.19 13.11
C PRO A 266 -59.34 7.74 13.09
N SER A 267 -59.55 6.43 13.03
CA SER A 267 -60.89 5.86 13.12
C SER A 267 -61.56 6.33 14.42
N THR A 268 -62.87 6.44 14.37
CA THR A 268 -63.70 6.72 15.53
C THR A 268 -63.64 5.53 16.50
N ALA A 269 -62.65 5.54 17.39
CA ALA A 269 -62.61 4.81 18.66
C ALA A 269 -62.51 3.26 18.64
N SER A 270 -61.88 2.62 17.64
CA SER A 270 -61.52 1.18 17.76
C SER A 270 -60.09 0.86 17.29
N VAL A 271 -59.39 0.01 18.06
CA VAL A 271 -58.02 -0.49 17.77
C VAL A 271 -57.98 -1.34 16.49
N GLU A 272 -59.13 -1.83 16.03
CA GLU A 272 -59.26 -2.71 14.86
C GLU A 272 -59.03 -1.97 13.51
N HIS A 273 -59.02 -0.64 13.51
CA HIS A 273 -58.92 0.19 12.30
C HIS A 273 -57.66 1.08 12.28
N THR A 274 -56.58 0.68 12.92
CA THR A 274 -55.31 1.41 12.86
C THR A 274 -54.31 0.71 11.95
N VAL A 275 -53.44 1.47 11.29
CA VAL A 275 -52.39 0.92 10.43
C VAL A 275 -51.54 -0.08 11.21
N SER A 276 -51.42 -1.29 10.67
CA SER A 276 -50.70 -2.39 11.31
C SER A 276 -50.07 -3.33 10.28
N ASN A 277 -48.99 -4.01 10.70
CA ASN A 277 -48.29 -5.05 9.93
C ASN A 277 -47.84 -4.61 8.53
N VAL A 278 -47.06 -3.51 8.47
CA VAL A 278 -46.45 -3.04 7.21
C VAL A 278 -45.05 -3.64 7.06
N ASN A 279 -44.77 -4.22 5.90
CA ASN A 279 -43.46 -4.74 5.53
C ASN A 279 -42.96 -4.09 4.22
N ILE A 280 -41.92 -3.26 4.32
CA ILE A 280 -41.22 -2.66 3.17
C ILE A 280 -39.85 -3.32 3.08
N SER A 281 -39.67 -4.26 2.14
CA SER A 281 -38.43 -5.04 2.07
C SER A 281 -37.87 -5.27 0.67
N ASP A 282 -36.54 -5.34 0.60
CA ASP A 282 -35.79 -5.69 -0.62
C ASP A 282 -36.09 -4.78 -1.83
N ASN A 283 -36.54 -3.54 -1.59
CA ASN A 283 -36.81 -2.55 -2.64
C ASN A 283 -35.53 -1.78 -3.01
N ILE A 284 -35.45 -1.31 -4.25
CA ILE A 284 -34.43 -0.37 -4.73
C ILE A 284 -35.11 0.97 -4.95
N ILE A 285 -34.71 2.00 -4.22
CA ILE A 285 -35.35 3.32 -4.26
C ILE A 285 -34.30 4.37 -4.56
N LYS A 286 -34.45 5.07 -5.69
CA LYS A 286 -33.60 6.18 -6.10
C LYS A 286 -34.43 7.45 -6.23
N GLY A 287 -33.97 8.52 -5.61
CA GLY A 287 -34.60 9.84 -5.73
C GLY A 287 -33.59 10.93 -6.08
N TYR A 288 -34.02 11.85 -6.93
CA TYR A 288 -33.26 13.02 -7.35
C TYR A 288 -34.14 14.27 -7.34
N GLY A 289 -33.73 15.34 -6.68
CA GLY A 289 -34.60 16.52 -6.64
C GLY A 289 -34.26 17.57 -5.60
N LYS A 290 -35.27 18.37 -5.24
CA LYS A 290 -35.13 19.43 -4.23
C LYS A 290 -35.39 18.91 -2.82
N VAL A 291 -36.56 18.30 -2.58
CA VAL A 291 -36.95 17.74 -1.28
C VAL A 291 -37.32 16.28 -1.45
N LEU A 292 -36.62 15.38 -0.76
CA LEU A 292 -36.75 13.94 -0.92
C LEU A 292 -37.12 13.27 0.42
N TYR A 293 -38.20 12.49 0.41
CA TYR A 293 -38.57 11.55 1.47
C TYR A 293 -38.71 10.16 0.83
N LEU A 294 -37.61 9.39 0.83
CA LEU A 294 -37.56 8.16 0.03
C LEU A 294 -38.40 7.02 0.63
N ILE A 295 -38.46 6.94 1.95
CA ILE A 295 -39.49 6.22 2.68
C ILE A 295 -40.03 7.17 3.74
N GLU A 296 -41.32 7.45 3.71
CA GLU A 296 -42.00 8.24 4.72
C GLU A 296 -43.00 7.37 5.50
N LEU A 297 -42.95 7.51 6.82
CA LEU A 297 -43.79 6.78 7.77
C LEU A 297 -44.48 7.80 8.68
N PHE A 298 -45.78 8.00 8.46
CA PHE A 298 -46.53 9.04 9.16
C PHE A 298 -47.50 8.39 10.14
N GLN A 299 -47.25 8.56 11.43
CA GLN A 299 -48.12 8.14 12.55
C GLN A 299 -48.49 6.65 12.54
N LEU A 300 -47.51 5.77 12.30
CA LEU A 300 -47.76 4.32 12.32
C LEU A 300 -47.82 3.76 13.74
N GLY A 301 -48.78 2.87 14.03
CA GLY A 301 -48.88 2.18 15.32
C GLY A 301 -49.39 3.04 16.48
N VAL A 302 -50.14 4.10 16.17
CA VAL A 302 -50.77 4.99 17.15
C VAL A 302 -52.26 5.17 16.85
N TYR A 303 -53.07 5.33 17.89
CA TYR A 303 -54.48 5.71 17.75
C TYR A 303 -54.81 6.92 18.64
N PHE A 304 -55.88 7.64 18.30
CA PHE A 304 -56.29 8.87 18.99
C PHE A 304 -57.57 8.66 19.81
N ASP A 305 -57.68 9.25 21.01
CA ASP A 305 -58.95 9.33 21.72
C ASP A 305 -59.87 10.40 21.12
N ASN A 306 -61.13 10.01 20.89
CA ASN A 306 -62.21 10.87 20.40
C ASN A 306 -62.87 11.63 21.58
N PRO A 307 -63.28 12.92 21.47
CA PRO A 307 -63.36 13.81 20.29
C PRO A 307 -62.32 14.91 20.24
N THR A 308 -61.38 14.93 21.17
CA THR A 308 -60.50 16.10 21.33
C THR A 308 -59.21 16.02 20.53
N MET A 309 -58.83 14.85 19.99
CA MET A 309 -57.55 14.61 19.29
C MET A 309 -56.33 15.05 20.13
N ASN A 310 -56.48 15.12 21.46
CA ASN A 310 -55.47 15.69 22.35
C ASN A 310 -54.49 14.65 22.91
N GLU A 311 -54.85 13.36 22.90
CA GLU A 311 -54.04 12.28 23.47
C GLU A 311 -53.84 11.13 22.45
N ILE A 312 -52.59 10.65 22.34
CA ILE A 312 -52.14 9.63 21.39
C ILE A 312 -51.72 8.37 22.16
N TYR A 313 -52.47 7.29 21.97
CA TYR A 313 -52.21 6.00 22.61
C TYR A 313 -51.40 5.07 21.70
N SER A 314 -50.62 4.18 22.31
CA SER A 314 -49.91 3.12 21.59
C SER A 314 -50.83 1.93 21.42
N ILE A 315 -50.75 1.27 20.26
CA ILE A 315 -51.29 -0.09 20.13
C ILE A 315 -50.35 -1.04 20.88
N ASP A 316 -50.92 -2.04 21.55
CA ASP A 316 -50.15 -3.14 22.16
C ASP A 316 -49.47 -3.97 21.04
N PRO A 317 -48.14 -4.20 21.07
CA PRO A 317 -47.45 -4.95 20.03
C PRO A 317 -47.92 -6.41 19.91
N ASP A 318 -48.51 -6.99 20.96
CA ASP A 318 -49.10 -8.33 20.90
C ASP A 318 -50.47 -8.33 20.17
N ASN A 319 -51.06 -7.15 19.92
CA ASN A 319 -52.37 -6.93 19.27
C ASN A 319 -52.27 -6.20 17.90
N ASN A 320 -51.28 -6.51 17.05
CA ASN A 320 -51.11 -6.07 15.65
C ASN A 320 -50.31 -4.76 15.40
N GLY A 321 -48.98 -4.81 15.38
CA GLY A 321 -48.25 -3.70 14.75
C GLY A 321 -46.74 -3.78 14.76
N ILE A 322 -46.16 -4.74 14.01
CA ILE A 322 -44.71 -4.68 13.71
C ILE A 322 -44.53 -4.03 12.35
N PHE A 323 -43.85 -2.88 12.31
CA PHE A 323 -43.49 -2.19 11.07
C PHE A 323 -42.06 -2.57 10.70
N THR A 324 -41.87 -3.23 9.57
CA THR A 324 -40.55 -3.71 9.15
C THR A 324 -40.09 -2.98 7.89
N ILE A 325 -38.92 -2.37 7.97
CA ILE A 325 -38.22 -1.74 6.85
C ILE A 325 -36.88 -2.47 6.73
N ALA A 326 -36.79 -3.43 5.80
CA ALA A 326 -35.70 -4.38 5.79
C ALA A 326 -35.00 -4.53 4.43
N ASN A 327 -33.67 -4.56 4.44
CA ASN A 327 -32.85 -4.90 3.26
C ASN A 327 -33.11 -4.03 2.01
N ASN A 328 -33.64 -2.81 2.17
CA ASN A 328 -33.84 -1.91 1.05
C ASN A 328 -32.52 -1.24 0.65
N ASN A 329 -32.37 -0.94 -0.64
CA ASN A 329 -31.27 -0.14 -1.18
C ASN A 329 -31.80 1.25 -1.56
N ILE A 330 -31.51 2.23 -0.72
CA ILE A 330 -32.08 3.58 -0.76
C ILE A 330 -30.96 4.56 -1.13
N TYR A 331 -31.15 5.32 -2.21
CA TYR A 331 -30.21 6.33 -2.68
C TYR A 331 -30.93 7.66 -2.95
N GLY A 332 -30.49 8.73 -2.30
CA GLY A 332 -31.04 10.07 -2.50
C GLY A 332 -29.96 11.10 -2.76
N LYS A 333 -30.19 11.95 -3.77
CA LYS A 333 -29.37 13.14 -4.02
C LYS A 333 -30.24 14.36 -4.28
N GLY A 334 -30.09 15.40 -3.46
CA GLY A 334 -30.91 16.59 -3.56
C GLY A 334 -30.48 17.73 -2.65
N VAL A 335 -31.35 18.73 -2.47
CA VAL A 335 -31.08 19.86 -1.56
C VAL A 335 -31.40 19.49 -0.11
N SER A 336 -32.57 18.89 0.12
CA SER A 336 -33.03 18.28 1.37
C SER A 336 -33.35 16.81 1.10
N VAL A 337 -32.76 15.89 1.87
CA VAL A 337 -32.89 14.46 1.62
C VAL A 337 -32.99 13.66 2.92
N TYR A 338 -34.06 12.87 3.02
CA TYR A 338 -34.18 11.79 3.99
C TYR A 338 -34.29 10.44 3.29
N GLY A 339 -33.50 9.47 3.80
CA GLY A 339 -33.63 8.07 3.38
C GLY A 339 -34.89 7.46 3.94
N ILE A 340 -35.04 7.50 5.27
CA ILE A 340 -36.26 7.12 5.98
C ILE A 340 -36.67 8.29 6.89
N ALA A 341 -37.89 8.77 6.72
CA ALA A 341 -38.47 9.81 7.54
C ALA A 341 -39.68 9.27 8.29
N ALA A 342 -39.64 9.35 9.61
CA ALA A 342 -40.75 8.90 10.44
C ALA A 342 -41.26 10.03 11.33
N TYR A 343 -42.56 10.22 11.35
CA TYR A 343 -43.24 11.16 12.25
C TYR A 343 -44.16 10.39 13.19
N GLY A 344 -43.97 10.54 14.50
CA GLY A 344 -44.86 9.96 15.53
C GLY A 344 -45.12 8.45 15.41
N SER A 345 -44.25 7.72 14.73
CA SER A 345 -44.44 6.29 14.43
C SER A 345 -43.83 5.42 15.54
N ARG A 346 -44.47 4.29 15.84
CA ARG A 346 -44.08 3.37 16.92
C ARG A 346 -43.82 1.95 16.39
N TYR A 347 -43.04 1.14 17.11
CA TYR A 347 -42.77 -0.28 16.81
C TYR A 347 -42.09 -0.56 15.45
N MET A 348 -41.13 0.29 15.08
CA MET A 348 -40.40 0.15 13.80
C MET A 348 -39.13 -0.67 13.94
N ASN A 349 -38.93 -1.62 13.03
CA ASN A 349 -37.70 -2.38 12.84
C ASN A 349 -37.06 -1.98 11.50
N ILE A 350 -36.03 -1.13 11.56
CA ILE A 350 -35.21 -0.69 10.43
C ILE A 350 -33.94 -1.55 10.42
N LEU A 351 -33.91 -2.58 9.58
CA LEU A 351 -32.86 -3.60 9.64
C LEU A 351 -32.21 -3.92 8.29
N GLY A 352 -30.88 -4.00 8.24
CA GLY A 352 -30.18 -4.48 7.04
C GLY A 352 -30.25 -3.57 5.81
N ASN A 353 -30.78 -2.35 5.92
CA ASN A 353 -30.91 -1.43 4.79
C ASN A 353 -29.55 -0.85 4.40
N ASN A 354 -29.38 -0.57 3.11
CA ASN A 354 -28.27 0.22 2.57
C ASN A 354 -28.82 1.60 2.18
N ILE A 355 -28.48 2.63 2.95
CA ILE A 355 -29.02 3.99 2.80
C ILE A 355 -27.89 4.94 2.47
N THR A 356 -27.95 5.61 1.32
CA THR A 356 -27.01 6.64 0.90
C THR A 356 -27.74 7.94 0.64
N VAL A 357 -27.39 8.99 1.37
CA VAL A 357 -28.03 10.30 1.30
C VAL A 357 -26.98 11.38 1.06
N TYR A 358 -27.10 12.13 -0.04
CA TYR A 358 -26.29 13.31 -0.30
C TYR A 358 -27.18 14.54 -0.45
N GLY A 359 -27.20 15.36 0.59
CA GLY A 359 -27.97 16.59 0.63
C GLY A 359 -27.13 17.85 0.38
N GLY A 360 -27.78 18.97 0.07
CA GLY A 360 -27.15 20.27 -0.14
C GLY A 360 -27.48 21.25 0.98
N ASP A 361 -27.48 22.55 0.69
CA ASP A 361 -27.95 23.56 1.63
C ASP A 361 -29.48 23.53 1.76
N TYR A 362 -30.00 22.70 2.66
CA TYR A 362 -31.44 22.58 2.93
C TYR A 362 -32.05 23.83 3.58
N THR A 363 -31.25 24.77 4.06
CA THR A 363 -31.75 26.05 4.61
C THR A 363 -32.23 27.00 3.50
N SER A 364 -31.76 26.78 2.26
CA SER A 364 -32.25 27.46 1.07
C SER A 364 -33.67 27.06 0.66
N VAL A 365 -34.20 25.96 1.22
CA VAL A 365 -35.56 25.51 0.99
C VAL A 365 -36.49 26.28 1.92
N SER A 366 -37.39 27.09 1.37
CA SER A 366 -38.49 27.70 2.13
C SER A 366 -39.23 26.63 2.92
N LYS A 367 -39.58 26.89 4.20
CA LYS A 367 -40.34 25.93 5.04
C LYS A 367 -41.44 25.27 4.21
N GLY A 368 -41.25 23.98 3.94
CA GLY A 368 -42.18 23.19 3.13
C GLY A 368 -43.55 23.09 3.80
N SER A 369 -44.54 22.66 3.03
CA SER A 369 -45.89 22.33 3.53
C SER A 369 -45.93 21.04 4.35
N ASP A 370 -44.86 20.23 4.33
CA ASP A 370 -44.77 18.96 5.06
C ASP A 370 -44.65 19.16 6.58
N VAL A 371 -45.16 18.18 7.33
CA VAL A 371 -45.04 18.13 8.79
C VAL A 371 -43.60 17.88 9.22
N ILE A 372 -42.87 17.02 8.49
CA ILE A 372 -41.46 16.69 8.71
C ILE A 372 -40.60 17.82 8.11
N PRO A 373 -39.69 18.43 8.89
CA PRO A 373 -38.86 19.54 8.41
C PRO A 373 -37.90 19.10 7.30
N THR A 374 -37.25 20.06 6.63
CA THR A 374 -36.14 19.78 5.71
C THR A 374 -34.85 19.44 6.45
N GLY A 375 -33.99 18.65 5.83
CA GLY A 375 -32.69 18.21 6.37
C GLY A 375 -32.05 17.10 5.54
N ASN A 376 -30.91 16.60 5.99
CA ASN A 376 -30.00 15.75 5.19
C ASN A 376 -29.54 14.53 5.99
N ASN A 377 -30.46 13.66 6.39
CA ASN A 377 -30.13 12.53 7.26
C ASN A 377 -30.57 11.21 6.61
N PRO A 378 -29.77 10.14 6.68
CA PRO A 378 -30.23 8.79 6.37
C PRO A 378 -31.56 8.45 7.06
N ILE A 379 -31.70 8.81 8.33
CA ILE A 379 -32.91 8.58 9.11
C ILE A 379 -33.30 9.83 9.91
N ILE A 380 -34.58 10.19 9.90
CA ILE A 380 -35.16 11.17 10.83
C ILE A 380 -36.30 10.54 11.61
N LEU A 381 -36.30 10.73 12.93
CA LEU A 381 -37.40 10.42 13.84
C LEU A 381 -37.94 11.73 14.40
N PHE A 382 -38.97 12.26 13.74
CA PHE A 382 -39.55 13.56 14.03
C PHE A 382 -40.75 13.47 14.98
N SER A 383 -40.90 14.49 15.82
CA SER A 383 -41.97 14.64 16.81
C SER A 383 -42.19 16.12 17.13
N ARG A 384 -43.42 16.51 17.51
CA ARG A 384 -43.78 17.88 17.90
C ARG A 384 -44.20 18.03 19.38
N SER A 385 -44.45 16.90 20.03
CA SER A 385 -44.90 16.79 21.41
C SER A 385 -44.51 15.41 21.96
N SER A 386 -44.62 15.22 23.28
CA SER A 386 -44.45 13.90 23.91
C SER A 386 -45.42 12.86 23.34
N ALA A 387 -46.66 13.25 23.04
CA ALA A 387 -47.66 12.38 22.44
C ALA A 387 -47.27 11.90 21.03
N THR A 388 -46.61 12.76 20.25
CA THR A 388 -46.12 12.45 18.89
C THR A 388 -44.68 11.97 18.87
N SER A 389 -44.12 11.52 20.01
CA SER A 389 -42.78 10.92 20.05
C SER A 389 -42.78 9.53 19.42
N CYS A 390 -41.74 9.23 18.65
CA CYS A 390 -41.49 7.88 18.14
C CYS A 390 -41.15 6.94 19.31
N ASN A 391 -41.58 5.67 19.27
CA ASN A 391 -41.40 4.75 20.39
C ASN A 391 -41.17 3.31 19.92
N ASN A 392 -40.35 2.53 20.63
CA ASN A 392 -40.02 1.13 20.31
C ASN A 392 -39.38 1.00 18.92
N ILE A 393 -38.27 1.72 18.71
CA ILE A 393 -37.59 1.79 17.42
C ILE A 393 -36.28 1.02 17.47
N ASN A 394 -36.11 0.05 16.56
CA ASN A 394 -34.90 -0.73 16.41
C ASN A 394 -34.22 -0.43 15.07
N ILE A 395 -33.04 0.18 15.11
CA ILE A 395 -32.20 0.47 13.93
C ILE A 395 -30.96 -0.41 14.03
N THR A 396 -30.92 -1.51 13.27
CA THR A 396 -29.83 -2.49 13.41
C THR A 396 -29.28 -3.03 12.09
N ASN A 397 -27.98 -3.33 12.06
CA ASN A 397 -27.32 -3.97 10.92
C ASN A 397 -27.44 -3.20 9.58
N ASN A 398 -27.71 -1.90 9.62
CA ASN A 398 -27.82 -1.07 8.41
C ASN A 398 -26.43 -0.59 7.96
N ARG A 399 -26.30 -0.27 6.68
CA ARG A 399 -25.17 0.48 6.10
C ARG A 399 -25.67 1.88 5.77
N LEU A 400 -25.10 2.89 6.40
CA LEU A 400 -25.59 4.26 6.38
C LEU A 400 -24.46 5.17 5.87
N GLU A 401 -24.69 5.81 4.72
CA GLU A 401 -23.75 6.76 4.12
C GLU A 401 -24.39 8.14 3.98
N THR A 402 -23.69 9.19 4.43
CA THR A 402 -24.18 10.57 4.34
C THR A 402 -23.07 11.60 4.21
N ASN A 403 -23.39 12.79 3.68
CA ASN A 403 -22.53 13.98 3.73
C ASN A 403 -22.91 14.97 4.85
N ASN A 404 -23.62 14.48 5.86
CA ASN A 404 -23.98 15.23 7.05
C ASN A 404 -23.38 14.57 8.31
N GLY A 405 -23.02 15.37 9.32
CA GLY A 405 -22.47 14.86 10.57
C GLY A 405 -23.43 14.00 11.39
N VAL A 406 -24.73 14.03 11.08
CA VAL A 406 -25.79 13.33 11.80
C VAL A 406 -26.42 12.26 10.92
N ILE A 407 -26.50 11.02 11.42
CA ILE A 407 -27.09 9.88 10.70
C ILE A 407 -28.55 9.66 11.07
N VAL A 408 -28.83 9.64 12.38
CA VAL A 408 -30.19 9.56 12.91
C VAL A 408 -30.46 10.88 13.60
N TRP A 409 -31.29 11.71 12.98
CA TRP A 409 -31.73 12.95 13.61
C TRP A 409 -32.98 12.67 14.46
N VAL A 410 -32.99 13.18 15.68
CA VAL A 410 -34.13 13.08 16.61
C VAL A 410 -34.43 14.47 17.19
N ASN A 411 -35.69 14.74 17.51
CA ASN A 411 -36.04 15.96 18.24
C ASN A 411 -35.67 15.80 19.73
N GLU A 412 -34.66 16.54 20.19
CA GLU A 412 -34.16 16.46 21.57
C GLU A 412 -35.19 16.86 22.63
N SER A 413 -36.17 17.69 22.29
CA SER A 413 -37.25 18.05 23.24
C SER A 413 -38.22 16.91 23.48
N TYR A 414 -38.33 15.99 22.51
CA TYR A 414 -39.25 14.85 22.54
C TYR A 414 -38.55 13.61 21.96
N PRO A 415 -37.49 13.11 22.63
CA PRO A 415 -36.67 12.04 22.11
C PRO A 415 -37.47 10.73 22.05
N PRO A 416 -37.07 9.79 21.17
CA PRO A 416 -37.75 8.52 21.07
C PRO A 416 -37.60 7.69 22.35
N GLN A 417 -38.65 6.96 22.72
CA GLN A 417 -38.62 6.01 23.83
C GLN A 417 -38.30 4.59 23.31
N ASN A 418 -37.67 3.75 24.14
CA ASN A 418 -37.29 2.37 23.79
C ASN A 418 -36.55 2.28 22.44
N PHE A 419 -35.44 3.00 22.34
CA PHE A 419 -34.64 3.16 21.13
C PHE A 419 -33.40 2.24 21.15
N THR A 420 -33.25 1.38 20.14
CA THR A 420 -32.09 0.53 19.94
C THR A 420 -31.33 0.95 18.68
N TYR A 421 -30.04 1.25 18.81
CA TYR A 421 -29.13 1.49 17.69
C TYR A 421 -27.90 0.59 17.82
N ALA A 422 -27.79 -0.46 17.01
CA ALA A 422 -26.72 -1.46 17.15
C ALA A 422 -26.24 -2.04 15.82
N ASN A 423 -24.94 -2.33 15.72
CA ASN A 423 -24.31 -2.98 14.56
C ASN A 423 -24.52 -2.26 13.21
N ASN A 424 -24.78 -0.96 13.22
CA ASN A 424 -24.86 -0.17 11.98
C ASN A 424 -23.44 0.21 11.53
N LEU A 425 -23.16 0.09 10.24
CA LEU A 425 -21.93 0.55 9.62
C LEU A 425 -22.16 1.96 9.06
N GLN A 426 -21.33 2.91 9.48
CA GLN A 426 -21.48 4.32 9.12
C GLN A 426 -20.32 4.77 8.23
N THR A 427 -20.66 5.52 7.19
CA THR A 427 -19.70 6.11 6.26
C THR A 427 -20.07 7.57 6.03
N PHE A 428 -19.08 8.45 6.10
CA PHE A 428 -19.29 9.88 5.97
C PHE A 428 -18.52 10.41 4.77
N PHE A 429 -19.23 11.04 3.84
CA PHE A 429 -18.64 11.69 2.68
C PHE A 429 -18.36 13.16 2.99
N ILE A 430 -17.09 13.56 2.88
CA ILE A 430 -16.64 14.91 3.21
C ILE A 430 -15.95 15.52 1.99
N ASP A 431 -16.50 16.62 1.49
CA ASP A 431 -15.89 17.49 0.49
C ASP A 431 -15.89 18.95 0.98
N ASP A 432 -15.48 19.89 0.13
CA ASP A 432 -15.45 21.30 0.51
C ASP A 432 -16.82 21.88 0.87
N GLU A 433 -17.91 21.37 0.28
CA GLU A 433 -19.27 21.83 0.56
C GLU A 433 -19.78 21.28 1.89
N SER A 434 -19.46 20.01 2.20
CA SER A 434 -19.95 19.34 3.42
C SER A 434 -19.03 19.44 4.63
N TYR A 435 -17.79 19.90 4.49
CA TYR A 435 -16.79 19.94 5.58
C TYR A 435 -17.33 20.51 6.91
N TYR A 436 -18.05 21.63 6.84
CA TYR A 436 -18.58 22.32 8.02
C TYR A 436 -19.78 21.63 8.67
N ASN A 437 -20.28 20.53 8.10
CA ASN A 437 -21.24 19.65 8.76
C ASN A 437 -20.56 18.72 9.79
N PHE A 438 -19.23 18.64 9.77
CA PHE A 438 -18.45 17.70 10.58
C PHE A 438 -17.45 18.40 11.49
N PHE A 439 -16.78 19.45 10.97
CA PHE A 439 -15.65 20.09 11.64
C PHE A 439 -15.87 21.59 11.81
N ASP A 440 -15.29 22.13 12.86
CA ASP A 440 -15.17 23.57 13.06
C ASP A 440 -14.01 24.18 12.24
N ASN A 441 -13.76 25.47 12.45
CA ASN A 441 -12.66 26.19 11.78
C ASN A 441 -11.26 25.75 12.23
N ASN A 442 -11.12 25.10 13.40
CA ASN A 442 -9.87 24.58 13.93
C ASN A 442 -9.58 23.15 13.44
N GLY A 443 -10.56 22.51 12.80
CA GLY A 443 -10.51 21.13 12.35
C GLY A 443 -10.97 20.14 13.42
N ASP A 444 -11.55 20.60 14.52
CA ASP A 444 -12.11 19.76 15.56
C ASP A 444 -13.52 19.32 15.18
N PHE A 445 -13.90 18.10 15.54
CA PHE A 445 -15.25 17.61 15.32
C PHE A 445 -16.28 18.46 16.07
N LEU A 446 -17.42 18.75 15.43
CA LEU A 446 -18.55 19.42 16.09
C LEU A 446 -19.12 18.54 17.22
N ALA A 447 -19.67 19.16 18.27
CA ALA A 447 -20.13 18.46 19.48
C ALA A 447 -21.25 17.43 19.22
N ASN A 448 -22.17 17.73 18.29
CA ASN A 448 -23.39 16.96 18.08
C ASN A 448 -23.35 16.16 16.75
N ILE A 449 -22.31 15.34 16.56
CA ILE A 449 -22.17 14.47 15.38
C ILE A 449 -22.19 13.00 15.76
N ASN A 450 -22.58 12.13 14.82
CA ASN A 450 -22.60 10.67 14.99
C ASN A 450 -21.34 9.96 14.48
N VAL A 451 -20.24 10.69 14.22
CA VAL A 451 -18.95 10.10 13.87
C VAL A 451 -18.30 9.50 15.13
N THR A 452 -18.22 8.18 15.19
CA THR A 452 -17.75 7.39 16.33
C THR A 452 -16.58 6.46 15.96
N ASN A 453 -16.07 5.72 16.94
CA ASN A 453 -14.96 4.79 16.72
C ASN A 453 -15.32 3.70 15.70
N ASN A 454 -14.38 3.44 14.79
CA ASN A 454 -14.43 2.49 13.68
C ASN A 454 -15.30 2.93 12.47
N ASP A 455 -15.81 4.16 12.47
CA ASP A 455 -16.49 4.71 11.29
C ASP A 455 -15.50 5.04 10.16
N THR A 456 -16.04 5.20 8.95
CA THR A 456 -15.26 5.51 7.75
C THR A 456 -15.51 6.94 7.27
N LEU A 457 -14.44 7.70 7.04
CA LEU A 457 -14.47 8.98 6.33
C LEU A 457 -14.00 8.77 4.88
N ARG A 458 -14.85 9.15 3.92
CA ARG A 458 -14.57 9.18 2.48
C ARG A 458 -14.34 10.62 2.06
N LEU A 459 -13.08 10.97 1.78
CA LEU A 459 -12.67 12.32 1.46
C LEU A 459 -12.80 12.61 -0.05
N GLY A 460 -13.64 13.56 -0.41
CA GLY A 460 -13.79 14.12 -1.75
C GLY A 460 -12.71 15.13 -2.09
N ASN A 461 -13.05 16.08 -2.96
CA ASN A 461 -12.18 17.23 -3.22
C ASN A 461 -12.25 18.19 -2.05
N LEU A 462 -11.09 18.51 -1.49
CA LEU A 462 -10.96 19.35 -0.31
C LEU A 462 -9.85 20.37 -0.52
N ASN A 463 -10.04 21.59 -0.03
CA ASN A 463 -9.08 22.66 -0.14
C ASN A 463 -8.92 23.43 1.18
N LYS A 464 -7.68 23.54 1.66
CA LYS A 464 -7.31 24.35 2.85
C LYS A 464 -8.12 24.00 4.10
N LYS A 465 -8.27 22.69 4.36
CA LYS A 465 -8.99 22.15 5.52
C LYS A 465 -8.04 21.47 6.51
N LYS A 466 -8.42 21.47 7.79
CA LYS A 466 -7.66 20.80 8.85
C LYS A 466 -8.53 19.73 9.49
N PHE A 467 -7.97 18.58 9.82
CA PHE A 467 -8.69 17.48 10.45
C PHE A 467 -7.94 17.05 11.72
N ASN A 468 -8.49 17.36 12.88
CA ASN A 468 -8.01 16.86 14.17
C ASN A 468 -8.83 15.63 14.51
N ILE A 469 -8.26 14.46 14.23
CA ILE A 469 -8.92 13.18 14.44
C ILE A 469 -8.61 12.72 15.88
N ASP A 470 -9.64 12.63 16.69
CA ASP A 470 -9.58 12.30 18.13
C ASP A 470 -10.23 10.93 18.45
N ARG A 471 -10.58 10.16 17.43
CA ARG A 471 -11.24 8.85 17.53
C ARG A 471 -10.75 7.91 16.44
N LYS A 472 -10.80 6.61 16.68
CA LYS A 472 -10.29 5.61 15.73
C LYS A 472 -11.14 5.60 14.46
N LEU A 473 -10.56 5.89 13.31
CA LEU A 473 -11.30 5.98 12.03
C LEU A 473 -10.57 5.27 10.88
N THR A 474 -11.33 4.92 9.84
CA THR A 474 -10.79 4.61 8.52
C THR A 474 -10.97 5.82 7.61
N ILE A 475 -9.89 6.35 7.03
CA ILE A 475 -9.89 7.54 6.19
C ILE A 475 -9.38 7.15 4.80
N ILE A 476 -10.24 7.28 3.80
CA ILE A 476 -10.00 6.83 2.42
C ILE A 476 -10.51 7.88 1.41
N PRO A 477 -10.05 7.87 0.15
CA PRO A 477 -10.62 8.77 -0.85
C PRO A 477 -12.06 8.37 -1.18
N PHE A 478 -12.90 9.35 -1.50
CA PHE A 478 -14.25 9.10 -1.99
C PHE A 478 -14.20 8.35 -3.33
N ASN A 479 -13.29 8.74 -4.22
CA ASN A 479 -12.99 8.03 -5.47
C ASN A 479 -11.54 8.29 -5.91
N GLN A 480 -11.09 7.62 -6.99
CA GLN A 480 -9.70 7.72 -7.48
C GLN A 480 -9.30 9.11 -8.01
N THR A 481 -10.27 10.00 -8.23
CA THR A 481 -10.04 11.38 -8.69
C THR A 481 -10.07 12.40 -7.56
N SER A 482 -10.36 11.99 -6.32
CA SER A 482 -10.38 12.87 -5.15
C SER A 482 -8.98 13.44 -4.87
N VAL A 483 -8.90 14.77 -4.79
CA VAL A 483 -7.66 15.50 -4.48
C VAL A 483 -7.83 16.31 -3.21
N ILE A 484 -6.92 16.12 -2.26
CA ILE A 484 -6.91 16.79 -0.96
C ILE A 484 -5.80 17.84 -0.99
N SER A 485 -6.17 19.10 -1.22
CA SER A 485 -5.26 20.20 -1.55
C SER A 485 -5.06 21.14 -0.36
N PHE A 486 -3.82 21.39 0.02
CA PHE A 486 -3.43 22.28 1.13
C PHE A 486 -4.14 21.93 2.45
N CYS A 487 -4.50 20.66 2.63
CA CYS A 487 -5.12 20.17 3.85
C CYS A 487 -4.12 19.45 4.75
N GLN A 488 -4.45 19.36 6.03
CA GLN A 488 -3.69 18.62 7.03
C GLN A 488 -4.58 17.68 7.82
N ILE A 489 -4.17 16.42 7.97
CA ILE A 489 -4.83 15.44 8.85
C ILE A 489 -3.89 15.14 10.01
N ILE A 490 -4.39 15.31 11.23
CA ILE A 490 -3.66 15.10 12.49
C ILE A 490 -4.38 14.02 13.29
N LEU A 491 -3.71 12.90 13.51
CA LEU A 491 -4.15 11.84 14.42
C LEU A 491 -3.72 12.18 15.85
N LYS A 492 -4.67 12.38 16.75
CA LYS A 492 -4.48 12.66 18.19
C LYS A 492 -4.59 11.38 19.03
N ASP A 493 -4.31 11.45 20.33
CA ASP A 493 -4.32 10.29 21.26
C ASP A 493 -5.52 9.34 21.10
N GLY A 494 -6.75 9.90 21.13
CA GLY A 494 -7.98 9.12 20.99
C GLY A 494 -8.17 8.44 19.62
N SER A 495 -7.38 8.79 18.61
CA SER A 495 -7.42 8.18 17.27
C SER A 495 -6.59 6.91 17.10
N SER A 496 -6.00 6.40 18.18
CA SER A 496 -5.16 5.21 18.13
C SER A 496 -5.83 4.03 17.40
N GLY A 497 -5.10 3.39 16.50
CA GLY A 497 -5.58 2.30 15.64
C GLY A 497 -6.28 2.74 14.36
N SER A 498 -6.16 4.01 13.97
CA SER A 498 -6.73 4.53 12.72
C SER A 498 -5.98 4.05 11.48
N LEU A 499 -6.69 4.02 10.35
CA LEU A 499 -6.17 3.68 9.03
C LEU A 499 -6.34 4.88 8.10
N ILE A 500 -5.26 5.39 7.53
CA ILE A 500 -5.28 6.39 6.45
C ILE A 500 -4.67 5.75 5.21
N LYS A 501 -5.45 5.62 4.14
CA LYS A 501 -4.93 4.98 2.93
C LYS A 501 -5.45 5.54 1.61
N ASP A 502 -4.64 5.31 0.59
CA ASP A 502 -4.94 5.58 -0.82
C ASP A 502 -5.26 7.06 -1.12
N LEU A 503 -4.93 7.99 -0.21
CA LEU A 503 -5.19 9.41 -0.40
C LEU A 503 -4.19 10.03 -1.40
N TYR A 504 -4.66 10.96 -2.21
CA TYR A 504 -3.80 11.87 -2.98
C TYR A 504 -3.83 13.27 -2.38
N MET A 505 -2.72 13.66 -1.77
CA MET A 505 -2.57 14.92 -1.06
C MET A 505 -1.56 15.81 -1.76
N ILE A 506 -1.93 17.08 -1.98
CA ILE A 506 -1.06 18.12 -2.55
C ILE A 506 -0.97 19.24 -1.52
N SER A 507 0.21 19.72 -1.15
CA SER A 507 0.34 20.83 -0.19
C SER A 507 1.63 21.63 -0.39
N ASP A 508 1.78 22.71 0.37
CA ASP A 508 3.02 23.48 0.57
C ASP A 508 3.64 23.24 1.96
N SER A 509 2.95 22.45 2.79
CA SER A 509 3.20 22.19 4.21
C SER A 509 2.94 20.71 4.57
N CYS A 510 3.07 20.35 5.84
CA CYS A 510 2.86 18.98 6.31
C CYS A 510 1.41 18.52 6.13
N VAL A 511 1.23 17.34 5.54
CA VAL A 511 -0.10 16.82 5.18
C VAL A 511 -0.63 15.80 6.19
N LEU A 512 0.23 14.98 6.79
CA LEU A 512 -0.15 13.92 7.71
C LEU A 512 0.71 13.99 8.98
N ALA A 513 0.06 14.10 10.13
CA ALA A 513 0.71 14.12 11.43
C ALA A 513 0.09 13.08 12.38
N ILE A 514 0.93 12.44 13.18
CA ILE A 514 0.56 11.59 14.30
C ILE A 514 1.11 12.25 15.56
N GLU A 515 0.23 12.60 16.51
CA GLU A 515 0.57 13.30 17.74
C GLU A 515 0.01 12.51 18.92
N GLU A 516 0.91 11.86 19.67
CA GLU A 516 0.56 11.02 20.84
C GLU A 516 -0.41 9.87 20.51
N SER A 517 -0.41 9.37 19.28
CA SER A 517 -1.34 8.34 18.82
C SER A 517 -0.62 7.05 18.45
N ASN A 518 -1.26 5.92 18.71
CA ASN A 518 -0.65 4.60 18.69
C ASN A 518 -1.28 3.66 17.66
N ASP A 519 -0.53 2.65 17.22
CA ASP A 519 -1.04 1.55 16.38
C ASP A 519 -1.71 1.98 15.06
N ASN A 520 -1.42 3.19 14.57
CA ASN A 520 -2.00 3.71 13.33
C ASN A 520 -1.30 3.15 12.09
N ILE A 521 -2.02 3.09 10.97
CA ILE A 521 -1.50 2.67 9.67
C ILE A 521 -1.72 3.79 8.65
N LEU A 522 -0.64 4.30 8.07
CA LEU A 522 -0.65 5.21 6.93
C LEU A 522 -0.09 4.44 5.73
N GLU A 523 -0.94 4.00 4.81
CA GLU A 523 -0.54 3.13 3.70
C GLU A 523 -0.92 3.64 2.30
N ASN A 524 -0.05 3.43 1.31
CA ASN A 524 -0.30 3.70 -0.11
C ASN A 524 -0.73 5.14 -0.44
N ASN A 525 -0.46 6.11 0.44
CA ASN A 525 -0.80 7.51 0.17
C ASN A 525 0.21 8.13 -0.81
N ARG A 526 -0.29 8.98 -1.71
CA ARG A 526 0.51 9.80 -2.60
C ARG A 526 0.53 11.23 -2.08
N ILE A 527 1.71 11.71 -1.74
CA ILE A 527 1.94 13.04 -1.15
C ILE A 527 2.82 13.82 -2.11
N LEU A 528 2.33 14.98 -2.58
CA LEU A 528 3.10 15.94 -3.35
C LEU A 528 3.19 17.24 -2.55
N ILE A 529 4.40 17.62 -2.15
CA ILE A 529 4.64 18.90 -1.49
C ILE A 529 5.43 19.81 -2.42
N MET A 530 4.84 20.95 -2.78
CA MET A 530 5.46 21.97 -3.61
C MET A 530 5.64 23.23 -2.78
N ASN A 531 6.89 23.55 -2.43
CA ASN A 531 7.17 24.73 -1.63
C ASN A 531 7.95 25.77 -2.46
N VAL A 532 7.31 26.93 -2.63
CA VAL A 532 7.80 28.09 -3.40
C VAL A 532 8.06 29.33 -2.55
N GLY A 533 7.92 29.25 -1.22
CA GLY A 533 7.98 30.42 -0.33
C GLY A 533 9.37 30.70 0.25
N ASP A 534 9.75 31.98 0.30
CA ASP A 534 11.04 32.46 0.85
C ASP A 534 10.96 32.87 2.35
N ALA A 535 10.29 32.09 3.19
CA ALA A 535 10.19 32.40 4.63
C ALA A 535 11.54 32.26 5.37
N LEU A 536 11.75 33.06 6.41
CA LEU A 536 12.93 32.99 7.30
C LEU A 536 12.88 31.68 8.11
N TYR A 537 13.80 30.74 7.83
CA TYR A 537 13.93 29.42 8.46
C TYR A 537 12.64 28.59 8.44
N TYR A 538 12.40 27.91 7.31
CA TYR A 538 11.19 27.11 7.11
C TYR A 538 11.52 25.61 7.04
N SER A 539 10.80 24.78 7.80
CA SER A 539 10.89 23.32 7.75
C SER A 539 9.59 22.71 7.24
N VAL A 540 9.70 21.78 6.31
CA VAL A 540 8.56 21.12 5.65
C VAL A 540 8.73 19.63 5.79
N THR A 541 7.71 18.96 6.34
CA THR A 541 7.73 17.50 6.53
C THR A 541 6.61 16.86 5.71
N GLY A 542 6.87 15.72 5.06
CA GLY A 542 5.83 14.94 4.39
C GLY A 542 4.86 14.31 5.39
N ILE A 543 5.42 13.46 6.26
CA ILE A 543 4.69 12.78 7.35
C ILE A 543 5.46 12.99 8.65
N SER A 544 4.79 13.48 9.70
CA SER A 544 5.37 13.64 11.03
C SER A 544 4.76 12.70 12.07
N ILE A 545 5.59 12.17 12.97
CA ILE A 545 5.17 11.39 14.14
C ILE A 545 5.82 12.00 15.37
N THR A 546 5.05 12.48 16.32
CA THR A 546 5.53 13.20 17.51
C THR A 546 4.83 12.73 18.78
N GLY A 547 5.30 13.23 19.93
CA GLY A 547 4.83 12.76 21.24
C GLY A 547 5.27 11.31 21.51
N ASP A 548 4.70 10.71 22.56
CA ASP A 548 4.99 9.32 22.95
C ASP A 548 4.25 8.30 22.06
N SER A 549 4.35 8.47 20.74
CA SER A 549 3.65 7.66 19.73
C SER A 549 4.31 6.29 19.53
N VAL A 550 3.51 5.22 19.60
CA VAL A 550 3.97 3.82 19.67
C VAL A 550 3.36 2.95 18.56
N ARG A 551 4.18 2.07 17.95
CA ARG A 551 3.75 1.02 17.00
C ARG A 551 3.00 1.51 15.75
N ASN A 552 3.20 2.76 15.32
CA ASN A 552 2.64 3.26 14.08
C ASN A 552 3.39 2.71 12.85
N LYS A 553 2.67 2.54 11.74
CA LYS A 553 3.18 1.96 10.50
C LYS A 553 2.99 2.93 9.33
N ILE A 554 4.09 3.34 8.72
CA ILE A 554 4.13 4.17 7.52
C ILE A 554 4.57 3.27 6.36
N LEU A 555 3.62 2.82 5.53
CA LEU A 555 3.82 1.73 4.58
C LEU A 555 3.58 2.16 3.14
N ASN A 556 4.53 1.88 2.25
CA ASN A 556 4.33 2.00 0.79
C ASN A 556 3.82 3.37 0.30
N ASN A 557 4.06 4.45 1.05
CA ASN A 557 3.66 5.80 0.63
C ASN A 557 4.64 6.33 -0.43
N ASN A 558 4.13 7.14 -1.34
CA ASN A 558 4.94 7.86 -2.33
C ASN A 558 4.96 9.35 -1.98
N ILE A 559 6.10 9.81 -1.46
CA ILE A 559 6.31 11.19 -1.00
C ILE A 559 7.22 11.88 -2.00
N GLU A 560 6.69 12.89 -2.69
CA GLU A 560 7.43 13.75 -3.60
C GLU A 560 7.45 15.17 -3.05
N MET A 561 8.64 15.75 -2.91
CA MET A 561 8.82 17.10 -2.41
C MET A 561 9.69 17.91 -3.37
N ILE A 562 9.18 19.05 -3.81
CA ILE A 562 9.82 19.93 -4.78
C ILE A 562 9.97 21.31 -4.13
N GLY A 563 11.21 21.72 -3.89
CA GLY A 563 11.55 23.04 -3.38
C GLY A 563 12.05 23.99 -4.46
N ASN A 564 12.01 25.28 -4.17
CA ASN A 564 12.67 26.30 -4.98
C ASN A 564 14.16 25.95 -5.19
N PRO A 565 14.68 25.91 -6.43
CA PRO A 565 16.09 25.60 -6.70
C PRO A 565 17.08 26.66 -6.21
N ASN A 566 16.64 27.90 -6.01
CA ASN A 566 17.44 29.01 -5.50
C ASN A 566 16.65 29.80 -4.45
N PRO A 567 16.39 29.21 -3.27
CA PRO A 567 15.64 29.90 -2.23
C PRO A 567 16.49 31.03 -1.64
N LEU A 568 15.85 32.15 -1.29
CA LEU A 568 16.55 33.28 -0.63
C LEU A 568 16.99 32.91 0.79
N ASN A 569 16.23 32.03 1.44
CA ASN A 569 16.46 31.57 2.81
C ASN A 569 16.63 30.04 2.87
N PRO A 570 17.31 29.49 3.90
CA PRO A 570 17.35 28.06 4.16
C PRO A 570 15.96 27.43 4.31
N VAL A 571 15.64 26.43 3.48
CA VAL A 571 14.44 25.60 3.62
C VAL A 571 14.84 24.13 3.83
N TYR A 572 14.29 23.53 4.88
CA TYR A 572 14.60 22.16 5.31
C TYR A 572 13.44 21.22 4.98
N PHE A 573 13.67 20.30 4.03
CA PHE A 573 12.69 19.28 3.69
C PHE A 573 12.98 18.00 4.45
N TYR A 574 11.93 17.39 5.01
CA TYR A 574 11.97 16.06 5.63
C TYR A 574 10.90 15.19 4.98
N GLY A 575 11.27 14.05 4.41
CA GLY A 575 10.27 13.12 3.86
C GLY A 575 9.37 12.57 4.96
N ILE A 576 9.99 11.95 5.96
CA ILE A 576 9.34 11.44 7.17
C ILE A 576 10.15 11.86 8.39
N SER A 577 9.51 12.42 9.42
CA SER A 577 10.17 12.83 10.65
C SER A 577 9.52 12.18 11.88
N LEU A 578 10.33 11.57 12.74
CA LEU A 578 9.92 10.96 13.99
C LEU A 578 10.54 11.68 15.19
N GLY A 579 9.70 11.92 16.18
CA GLY A 579 10.05 12.49 17.48
C GLY A 579 10.00 14.00 17.56
N SER A 580 9.98 14.47 18.80
CA SER A 580 10.09 15.88 19.18
C SER A 580 10.85 15.97 20.50
N TYR A 581 11.37 17.15 20.84
CA TYR A 581 12.15 17.34 22.07
C TYR A 581 11.35 16.96 23.32
N GLY A 582 11.92 16.06 24.13
CA GLY A 582 11.34 15.60 25.40
C GLY A 582 10.46 14.35 25.32
N TYR A 583 10.17 13.83 24.14
CA TYR A 583 9.28 12.68 23.92
C TYR A 583 9.99 11.52 23.22
N ASN A 584 9.50 10.29 23.43
CA ASN A 584 10.07 9.09 22.82
C ASN A 584 9.09 8.40 21.87
N THR A 585 9.50 8.18 20.62
CA THR A 585 8.71 7.39 19.67
C THR A 585 9.19 5.94 19.68
N ILE A 586 8.27 4.98 19.89
CA ILE A 586 8.65 3.60 20.22
C ILE A 586 8.11 2.59 19.20
N ASN A 587 8.96 1.69 18.72
CA ASN A 587 8.62 0.53 17.88
C ASN A 587 7.82 0.88 16.61
N ASN A 588 8.06 2.06 16.04
CA ASN A 588 7.41 2.47 14.78
C ASN A 588 8.05 1.75 13.59
N THR A 589 7.30 1.60 12.51
CA THR A 589 7.76 0.95 11.27
C THR A 589 7.59 1.89 10.08
N ILE A 590 8.68 2.12 9.36
CA ILE A 590 8.71 2.90 8.11
C ILE A 590 9.20 1.95 7.02
N SER A 591 8.28 1.44 6.20
CA SER A 591 8.61 0.37 5.25
C SER A 591 8.04 0.54 3.85
N GLY A 592 8.85 0.25 2.84
CA GLY A 592 8.41 0.24 1.43
C GLY A 592 8.10 1.61 0.83
N ASN A 593 8.37 2.70 1.54
CA ASN A 593 8.05 4.05 1.07
C ASN A 593 9.04 4.49 -0.03
N LYS A 594 8.53 5.25 -0.99
CA LYS A 594 9.32 5.96 -2.00
C LYS A 594 9.36 7.44 -1.63
N ILE A 595 10.56 7.97 -1.37
CA ILE A 595 10.77 9.34 -0.95
C ILE A 595 11.67 10.03 -1.99
N ASN A 596 11.12 10.99 -2.71
CA ASN A 596 11.83 11.81 -3.68
C ASN A 596 11.84 13.27 -3.22
N ILE A 597 13.01 13.83 -2.96
CA ILE A 597 13.14 15.23 -2.52
C ILE A 597 14.11 15.95 -3.44
N ASN A 598 13.66 17.07 -4.01
CA ASN A 598 14.49 17.97 -4.80
C ASN A 598 14.42 19.36 -4.17
N SER A 599 15.47 19.74 -3.44
CA SER A 599 15.55 20.99 -2.67
C SER A 599 16.74 21.85 -3.11
N GLY A 600 16.51 23.16 -3.25
CA GLY A 600 17.57 24.13 -3.51
C GLY A 600 18.48 24.42 -2.30
N TYR A 601 18.24 23.80 -1.13
CA TYR A 601 19.07 23.97 0.05
C TYR A 601 19.34 22.66 0.79
N TYR A 602 18.35 22.14 1.54
CA TYR A 602 18.48 20.96 2.39
C TYR A 602 17.42 19.89 2.04
N ALA A 603 17.85 18.63 1.97
CA ALA A 603 16.97 17.47 1.79
C ALA A 603 17.26 16.37 2.82
N GLY A 604 16.30 16.10 3.71
CA GLY A 604 16.30 15.02 4.69
C GLY A 604 15.31 13.93 4.28
N GLY A 605 15.75 12.68 4.09
CA GLY A 605 14.86 11.58 3.74
C GLY A 605 14.00 11.15 4.92
N ILE A 606 14.63 10.53 5.93
CA ILE A 606 13.98 10.07 7.16
C ILE A 606 14.78 10.59 8.35
N SER A 607 14.12 11.28 9.28
CA SER A 607 14.72 11.77 10.53
C SER A 607 14.14 11.03 11.73
N LEU A 608 15.01 10.55 12.61
CA LEU A 608 14.69 9.84 13.84
C LEU A 608 15.33 10.57 15.03
N THR A 609 14.50 11.14 15.91
CA THR A 609 14.92 11.79 17.15
C THR A 609 14.13 11.17 18.31
N GLY A 610 14.79 10.84 19.42
CA GLY A 610 14.16 10.10 20.53
C GLY A 610 13.52 8.77 20.10
N ALA A 611 14.02 8.14 19.04
CA ALA A 611 13.41 6.97 18.44
C ALA A 611 13.97 5.68 19.06
N ILE A 612 13.09 4.82 19.55
CA ILE A 612 13.44 3.58 20.23
C ILE A 612 12.86 2.39 19.48
N GLY A 613 13.71 1.48 19.02
CA GLY A 613 13.26 0.26 18.35
C GLY A 613 12.58 0.47 17.00
N THR A 614 12.75 1.63 16.36
CA THR A 614 12.13 1.92 15.07
C THR A 614 12.76 1.09 13.96
N ILE A 615 11.94 0.52 13.09
CA ILE A 615 12.37 -0.24 11.91
C ILE A 615 12.17 0.62 10.67
N VAL A 616 13.26 0.92 9.98
CA VAL A 616 13.28 1.59 8.67
C VAL A 616 13.76 0.59 7.64
N SER A 617 12.85 0.07 6.81
CA SER A 617 13.19 -1.03 5.90
C SER A 617 12.62 -0.94 4.50
N ASN A 618 13.36 -1.43 3.50
CA ASN A 618 12.88 -1.54 2.11
C ASN A 618 12.41 -0.20 1.49
N ASN A 619 12.85 0.94 2.02
CA ASN A 619 12.49 2.25 1.46
C ASN A 619 13.43 2.61 0.30
N ILE A 620 12.91 3.39 -0.65
CA ILE A 620 13.68 3.94 -1.79
C ILE A 620 13.74 5.46 -1.61
N LEU A 621 14.94 5.98 -1.34
CA LEU A 621 15.19 7.40 -1.13
C LEU A 621 15.99 7.94 -2.32
N SER A 622 15.46 8.95 -3.00
CA SER A 622 16.14 9.73 -4.05
C SER A 622 16.18 11.19 -3.63
N LEU A 623 17.35 11.66 -3.21
CA LEU A 623 17.47 12.93 -2.52
C LEU A 623 18.43 13.86 -3.26
N TYR A 624 18.01 15.10 -3.47
CA TYR A 624 18.85 16.18 -3.96
C TYR A 624 18.68 17.40 -3.06
N GLY A 625 19.79 17.88 -2.53
CA GLY A 625 19.88 19.11 -1.75
C GLY A 625 21.14 19.86 -2.16
N LYS A 626 20.99 21.09 -2.66
CA LYS A 626 22.13 21.88 -3.16
C LYS A 626 23.27 21.98 -2.15
N ASN A 627 22.94 22.19 -0.87
CA ASN A 627 23.92 22.39 0.19
C ASN A 627 24.06 21.17 1.08
N PHE A 628 22.94 20.58 1.51
CA PHE A 628 22.92 19.50 2.48
C PHE A 628 21.94 18.39 2.11
N VAL A 629 22.37 17.15 2.29
CA VAL A 629 21.50 15.97 2.18
C VAL A 629 21.73 15.02 3.34
N TYR A 630 20.64 14.60 3.97
CA TYR A 630 20.62 13.56 4.99
C TYR A 630 19.71 12.44 4.51
N GLY A 631 20.24 11.23 4.33
CA GLY A 631 19.45 10.09 3.88
C GLY A 631 18.53 9.60 4.99
N ILE A 632 19.12 8.92 5.97
CA ILE A 632 18.46 8.51 7.21
C ILE A 632 19.29 9.02 8.38
N ALA A 633 18.74 9.95 9.15
CA ALA A 633 19.41 10.55 10.30
C ALA A 633 18.81 10.01 11.60
N ILE A 634 19.66 9.50 12.49
CA ILE A 634 19.35 9.19 13.88
C ILE A 634 20.07 10.24 14.72
N SER A 635 19.36 11.23 15.25
CA SER A 635 20.02 12.40 15.84
C SER A 635 19.34 12.88 17.12
N ASP A 636 20.08 12.79 18.24
CA ASP A 636 19.72 13.36 19.53
C ASP A 636 20.76 14.42 19.97
N MET A 637 20.39 15.68 19.91
CA MET A 637 21.31 16.80 20.17
C MET A 637 21.61 16.98 21.67
N SER A 638 22.89 16.98 22.05
CA SER A 638 23.37 16.93 23.44
C SER A 638 22.99 18.10 24.38
N ALA A 639 22.34 19.16 23.88
CA ALA A 639 21.99 20.34 24.68
C ALA A 639 20.76 20.13 25.59
N TRP A 640 20.09 18.99 25.47
CA TRP A 640 18.82 18.73 26.12
C TRP A 640 18.87 17.41 26.88
N ASP A 641 18.44 17.43 28.14
CA ASP A 641 18.42 16.28 29.05
C ASP A 641 17.33 15.29 28.57
N TYR A 642 17.64 14.53 27.52
CA TYR A 642 16.74 13.49 27.03
C TYR A 642 16.62 12.40 28.08
N THR A 643 15.39 12.07 28.47
CA THR A 643 15.11 10.96 29.37
C THR A 643 15.68 9.64 28.83
N GLN A 644 15.73 9.45 27.50
CA GLN A 644 16.43 8.35 26.81
C GLN A 644 16.95 8.75 25.42
N LYS A 645 18.15 8.26 25.06
CA LYS A 645 18.73 8.38 23.71
C LYS A 645 18.02 7.44 22.73
N SER A 646 17.95 7.84 21.45
CA SER A 646 17.57 6.99 20.34
C SER A 646 18.37 5.70 20.38
N ASN A 647 17.68 4.58 20.41
CA ASN A 647 18.33 3.30 20.62
C ASN A 647 17.64 2.13 19.90
N LYS A 648 18.43 1.10 19.60
CA LYS A 648 17.94 -0.17 19.00
C LYS A 648 17.19 0.02 17.67
N ASN A 649 17.45 1.12 16.96
CA ASN A 649 16.83 1.36 15.66
C ASN A 649 17.47 0.48 14.59
N GLN A 650 16.67 0.08 13.61
CA GLN A 650 17.07 -0.85 12.57
C GLN A 650 16.87 -0.23 11.19
N ILE A 651 17.97 0.04 10.48
CA ILE A 651 17.98 0.52 9.09
C ILE A 651 18.35 -0.66 8.19
N ILE A 652 17.36 -1.28 7.55
CA ILE A 652 17.53 -2.59 6.89
C ILE A 652 17.08 -2.56 5.42
N SER A 653 17.94 -3.01 4.50
CA SER A 653 17.58 -3.23 3.08
C SER A 653 16.98 -2.01 2.37
N ASN A 654 17.37 -0.79 2.76
CA ASN A 654 16.95 0.44 2.07
C ASN A 654 17.86 0.71 0.86
N ASN A 655 17.31 1.40 -0.14
CA ASN A 655 18.04 1.93 -1.28
C ASN A 655 18.10 3.46 -1.16
N ILE A 656 19.28 4.00 -0.84
CA ILE A 656 19.48 5.42 -0.55
C ILE A 656 20.41 5.99 -1.62
N ASN A 657 19.89 6.91 -2.42
CA ASN A 657 20.64 7.63 -3.45
C ASN A 657 20.56 9.14 -3.20
N ALA A 658 21.71 9.78 -2.99
CA ALA A 658 21.78 11.21 -2.68
C ALA A 658 22.74 11.97 -3.59
N LYS A 659 22.40 13.22 -3.91
CA LYS A 659 23.24 14.17 -4.64
C LYS A 659 23.20 15.56 -4.00
N GLY A 660 24.32 16.28 -3.93
CA GLY A 660 24.34 17.58 -3.29
C GLY A 660 25.72 18.10 -2.93
N GLY A 661 25.77 19.13 -2.08
CA GLY A 661 27.02 19.67 -1.52
C GLY A 661 27.62 18.70 -0.50
N MET A 662 27.17 18.79 0.75
CA MET A 662 27.53 17.87 1.84
C MET A 662 26.45 16.81 2.02
N ILE A 663 26.83 15.53 2.03
CA ILE A 663 25.89 14.41 2.10
C ILE A 663 26.23 13.49 3.29
N TYR A 664 25.24 13.19 4.11
CA TYR A 664 25.26 12.13 5.13
C TYR A 664 24.20 11.10 4.77
N LEU A 665 24.58 10.01 4.10
CA LEU A 665 23.60 9.02 3.64
C LEU A 665 22.91 8.30 4.82
N ILE A 666 23.70 7.94 5.83
CA ILE A 666 23.19 7.57 7.15
C ILE A 666 23.96 8.39 8.19
N GLN A 667 23.27 8.87 9.21
CA GLN A 667 23.86 9.57 10.34
C GLN A 667 23.41 8.95 11.66
N SER A 668 24.33 8.81 12.62
CA SER A 668 24.04 8.48 14.02
C SER A 668 24.72 9.47 14.97
N TYR A 669 23.95 10.35 15.60
CA TYR A 669 24.44 11.31 16.59
C TYR A 669 23.86 10.99 17.97
N ASN A 670 24.73 10.70 18.94
CA ASN A 670 24.39 10.33 20.32
C ASN A 670 23.34 9.21 20.45
N SER A 671 23.46 8.13 19.68
CA SER A 671 22.52 7.01 19.70
C SER A 671 23.20 5.68 20.03
N LEU A 672 22.40 4.66 20.40
CA LEU A 672 22.92 3.42 20.99
C LEU A 672 22.34 2.18 20.31
N TYR A 673 23.16 1.15 20.09
CA TYR A 673 22.73 -0.19 19.67
C TYR A 673 21.95 -0.21 18.33
N ASN A 674 22.24 0.69 17.41
CA ASN A 674 21.57 0.72 16.12
C ASN A 674 22.11 -0.36 15.19
N THR A 675 21.27 -0.88 14.31
CA THR A 675 21.64 -1.86 13.29
C THR A 675 21.45 -1.27 11.91
N ILE A 676 22.53 -1.22 11.13
CA ILE A 676 22.57 -0.75 9.75
C ILE A 676 22.94 -1.96 8.89
N LYS A 677 21.95 -2.57 8.23
CA LYS A 677 22.13 -3.88 7.59
C LYS A 677 21.61 -3.98 6.17
N ASN A 678 22.40 -4.56 5.27
CA ASN A 678 22.03 -4.90 3.89
C ASN A 678 21.50 -3.72 3.05
N ASN A 679 21.85 -2.48 3.38
CA ASN A 679 21.42 -1.31 2.62
C ASN A 679 22.28 -1.12 1.36
N ASN A 680 21.68 -0.57 0.31
CA ASN A 680 22.39 -0.08 -0.87
C ASN A 680 22.46 1.44 -0.80
N ILE A 681 23.66 1.99 -0.67
CA ILE A 681 23.93 3.37 -0.29
C ILE A 681 24.83 4.00 -1.35
N THR A 682 24.32 5.01 -2.06
CA THR A 682 25.05 5.72 -3.11
C THR A 682 24.98 7.23 -2.92
N GLY A 683 26.14 7.91 -2.96
CA GLY A 683 26.20 9.37 -2.85
C GLY A 683 27.16 9.99 -3.85
N ASP A 684 26.79 11.15 -4.40
CA ASP A 684 27.61 11.92 -5.34
C ASP A 684 27.51 13.42 -5.02
N GLY A 685 28.59 13.98 -4.48
CA GLY A 685 28.58 15.38 -4.02
C GLY A 685 29.97 16.00 -3.89
N ASP A 686 30.04 17.21 -3.31
CA ASP A 686 31.33 17.84 -3.00
C ASP A 686 32.04 17.08 -1.87
N ALA A 687 31.28 16.67 -0.86
CA ALA A 687 31.73 15.90 0.30
C ALA A 687 30.63 14.92 0.73
N VAL A 688 31.00 13.68 1.07
CA VAL A 688 30.03 12.59 1.25
C VAL A 688 30.51 11.64 2.34
N TYR A 689 29.62 11.36 3.30
CA TYR A 689 29.74 10.21 4.18
C TYR A 689 28.70 9.15 3.82
N GLY A 690 29.15 7.91 3.67
CA GLY A 690 28.26 6.76 3.49
C GLY A 690 27.49 6.45 4.78
N TYR A 691 28.21 6.40 5.90
CA TYR A 691 27.65 6.39 7.23
C TYR A 691 28.56 7.20 8.15
N ALA A 692 28.02 8.23 8.80
CA ALA A 692 28.74 9.06 9.75
C ALA A 692 28.13 8.97 11.14
N ALA A 693 28.96 8.95 12.18
CA ALA A 693 28.47 8.89 13.54
C ALA A 693 29.36 9.62 14.54
N ALA A 694 28.73 10.20 15.56
CA ALA A 694 29.39 10.84 16.70
C ALA A 694 28.64 10.48 17.99
N GLY A 695 29.36 10.15 19.06
CA GLY A 695 28.77 9.68 20.31
C GLY A 695 27.94 8.40 20.19
N ALA A 696 28.14 7.61 19.12
CA ALA A 696 27.38 6.39 18.87
C ALA A 696 28.02 5.19 19.58
N LEU A 697 27.22 4.37 20.29
CA LEU A 697 27.74 3.23 21.04
C LEU A 697 27.13 1.91 20.57
N SER A 698 28.00 0.93 20.33
CA SER A 698 27.61 -0.45 20.01
C SER A 698 26.76 -0.62 18.75
N ASP A 699 26.94 0.25 17.75
CA ASP A 699 26.25 0.10 16.47
C ASP A 699 26.82 -1.09 15.66
N LEU A 700 25.93 -1.80 14.96
CA LEU A 700 26.22 -2.89 14.04
C LEU A 700 26.03 -2.42 12.59
N VAL A 701 27.10 -2.45 11.81
CA VAL A 701 27.11 -2.15 10.37
C VAL A 701 27.45 -3.42 9.60
N GLU A 702 26.46 -4.05 9.00
CA GLU A 702 26.61 -5.38 8.37
C GLU A 702 26.09 -5.45 6.94
N GLY A 703 26.90 -6.00 6.02
CA GLY A 703 26.40 -6.42 4.71
C GLY A 703 25.95 -5.29 3.77
N ASN A 704 26.29 -4.04 4.07
CA ASN A 704 25.90 -2.89 3.26
C ASN A 704 26.80 -2.75 2.02
N ILE A 705 26.22 -2.21 0.95
CA ILE A 705 26.95 -1.76 -0.24
C ILE A 705 26.98 -0.23 -0.18
N ILE A 706 28.16 0.36 -0.01
CA ILE A 706 28.38 1.80 0.12
C ILE A 706 29.29 2.25 -1.03
N ILE A 707 28.77 3.12 -1.90
CA ILE A 707 29.50 3.71 -3.03
C ILE A 707 29.36 5.22 -2.98
N ILE A 708 30.43 5.91 -2.62
CA ILE A 708 30.41 7.37 -2.48
C ILE A 708 31.44 8.03 -3.39
N LYS A 709 31.07 9.20 -3.91
CA LYS A 709 31.90 10.02 -4.79
C LYS A 709 31.91 11.46 -4.27
N GLY A 710 33.11 11.95 -3.99
CA GLY A 710 33.36 13.29 -3.49
C GLY A 710 34.36 14.04 -4.35
N ILE A 711 34.26 15.37 -4.37
CA ILE A 711 35.15 16.23 -5.13
C ILE A 711 36.18 16.88 -4.20
N ASP A 712 35.73 17.82 -3.36
CA ASP A 712 36.55 18.62 -2.47
C ASP A 712 35.71 19.27 -1.37
N SER A 713 35.92 18.85 -0.12
CA SER A 713 35.24 19.33 1.07
C SER A 713 35.53 20.79 1.41
N SER A 714 36.59 21.43 0.88
CA SER A 714 36.77 22.87 1.07
C SER A 714 35.80 23.73 0.26
N LYS A 715 34.98 23.12 -0.60
CA LYS A 715 33.88 23.82 -1.29
C LYS A 715 32.62 23.96 -0.43
N ILE A 716 32.55 23.29 0.71
CA ILE A 716 31.40 23.39 1.61
C ILE A 716 31.46 24.75 2.31
N VAL A 717 30.47 25.61 2.02
CA VAL A 717 30.51 27.02 2.41
C VAL A 717 29.94 27.30 3.80
N ASN A 718 29.32 26.31 4.48
CA ASN A 718 28.52 26.51 5.69
C ASN A 718 28.42 25.25 6.58
N GLY A 719 29.52 24.75 7.14
CA GLY A 719 29.52 23.52 7.95
C GLY A 719 28.87 23.68 9.33
N PHE A 720 27.57 23.35 9.46
CA PHE A 720 26.82 23.46 10.72
C PHE A 720 26.67 22.16 11.53
N ASP A 721 26.93 20.99 10.94
CA ASP A 721 26.72 19.70 11.62
C ASP A 721 27.81 19.42 12.67
N SER A 722 27.42 18.93 13.85
CA SER A 722 28.32 18.62 14.96
C SER A 722 29.37 17.55 14.64
N ILE A 723 29.10 16.65 13.67
CA ILE A 723 30.08 15.66 13.17
C ILE A 723 31.16 16.33 12.31
N GLY A 724 30.83 17.46 11.68
CA GLY A 724 31.69 18.20 10.76
C GLY A 724 31.66 17.68 9.32
N PHE A 725 32.15 18.49 8.39
CA PHE A 725 32.16 18.17 6.96
C PHE A 725 33.40 17.38 6.56
N GLY A 726 33.23 16.39 5.68
CA GLY A 726 34.33 15.59 5.16
C GLY A 726 33.89 14.49 4.21
N HIS A 727 34.79 13.56 3.94
CA HIS A 727 34.53 12.47 3.00
C HIS A 727 35.06 11.15 3.55
N GLY A 728 34.24 10.11 3.52
CA GLY A 728 34.62 8.77 3.95
C GLY A 728 33.48 7.77 3.88
N GLY A 729 33.81 6.50 3.62
CA GLY A 729 32.79 5.45 3.47
C GLY A 729 31.99 5.25 4.77
N ILE A 730 32.68 4.93 5.85
CA ILE A 730 32.16 4.87 7.22
C ILE A 730 33.05 5.74 8.10
N PHE A 731 32.46 6.63 8.88
CA PHE A 731 33.14 7.61 9.71
C PHE A 731 32.56 7.62 11.13
N PHE A 732 33.40 7.40 12.15
CA PHE A 732 33.02 7.47 13.56
C PHE A 732 33.92 8.43 14.32
N THR A 733 33.33 9.30 15.15
CA THR A 733 34.04 10.31 15.94
C THR A 733 33.46 10.54 17.34
N GLN A 734 34.05 11.45 18.12
CA GLN A 734 33.51 12.01 19.38
C GLN A 734 32.97 10.96 20.36
N GLY A 735 33.83 10.08 20.87
CA GLY A 735 33.46 9.07 21.87
C GLY A 735 32.74 7.85 21.30
N SER A 736 32.53 7.76 19.98
CA SER A 736 31.88 6.58 19.41
C SER A 736 32.68 5.31 19.64
N SER A 737 32.08 4.28 20.22
CA SER A 737 32.80 3.15 20.81
C SER A 737 32.07 1.81 20.67
N ASN A 738 32.85 0.71 20.70
CA ASN A 738 32.38 -0.67 20.59
C ASN A 738 31.60 -1.00 19.30
N ILE A 739 31.99 -0.36 18.20
CA ILE A 739 31.32 -0.49 16.90
C ILE A 739 31.69 -1.81 16.23
N THR A 740 30.73 -2.46 15.58
CA THR A 740 30.95 -3.67 14.77
C THR A 740 30.68 -3.39 13.30
N ILE A 741 31.71 -3.45 12.45
CA ILE A 741 31.64 -3.24 11.00
C ILE A 741 32.06 -4.53 10.28
N ILE A 742 31.10 -5.26 9.72
CA ILE A 742 31.33 -6.59 9.15
C ILE A 742 30.71 -6.81 7.77
N ASN A 743 31.41 -7.53 6.89
CA ASN A 743 30.88 -7.99 5.61
C ASN A 743 30.35 -6.88 4.67
N ASN A 744 30.78 -5.64 4.83
CA ASN A 744 30.36 -4.52 3.97
C ASN A 744 31.23 -4.42 2.72
N LYS A 745 30.66 -3.91 1.63
CA LYS A 745 31.37 -3.50 0.41
C LYS A 745 31.39 -1.98 0.32
N ILE A 746 32.56 -1.38 0.50
CA ILE A 746 32.74 0.06 0.63
C ILE A 746 33.69 0.56 -0.45
N THR A 747 33.20 1.49 -1.27
CA THR A 747 33.97 2.19 -2.29
C THR A 747 33.87 3.68 -2.07
N SER A 748 34.96 4.27 -1.60
CA SER A 748 35.09 5.71 -1.37
C SER A 748 35.97 6.33 -2.45
N ILE A 749 35.44 7.31 -3.20
CA ILE A 749 36.15 7.95 -4.31
C ILE A 749 36.19 9.45 -4.05
N TYR A 750 37.34 9.94 -3.59
CA TYR A 750 37.54 11.35 -3.33
C TYR A 750 38.58 11.95 -4.27
N LYS A 751 38.20 13.01 -5.02
CA LYS A 751 39.10 13.62 -6.00
C LYS A 751 40.27 14.38 -5.34
N LYS A 752 40.03 15.09 -4.24
CA LYS A 752 41.09 15.74 -3.43
C LYS A 752 42.05 14.72 -2.81
N GLY A 753 41.54 13.54 -2.48
CA GLY A 753 42.26 12.46 -1.82
C GLY A 753 42.51 12.71 -0.33
N GLY A 754 43.15 11.75 0.32
CA GLY A 754 43.35 11.68 1.77
C GLY A 754 42.27 10.89 2.51
N ASP A 755 41.24 10.38 1.83
CA ASP A 755 40.09 9.74 2.48
C ASP A 755 40.34 8.27 2.87
N TYR A 756 39.48 7.76 3.75
CA TYR A 756 39.48 6.36 4.16
C TYR A 756 38.13 5.73 3.87
N GLY A 757 38.12 4.45 3.57
CA GLY A 757 36.88 3.70 3.41
C GLY A 757 36.21 3.49 4.77
N ILE A 758 37.01 3.30 5.83
CA ILE A 758 36.57 3.29 7.22
C ILE A 758 37.51 4.17 8.04
N PHE A 759 36.97 5.13 8.76
CA PHE A 759 37.72 6.04 9.63
C PHE A 759 37.05 6.10 11.00
N ILE A 760 37.75 5.63 12.03
CA ILE A 760 37.30 5.70 13.42
C ILE A 760 38.36 6.48 14.20
N ASN A 761 37.96 7.60 14.81
CA ASN A 761 38.87 8.46 15.54
C ASN A 761 38.20 9.06 16.78
N GLY A 762 38.91 9.14 17.90
CA GLY A 762 38.35 9.72 19.12
C GLY A 762 37.35 8.79 19.81
N SER A 763 37.50 7.46 19.67
CA SER A 763 36.77 6.50 20.51
C SER A 763 37.18 6.63 21.98
N ASP A 764 36.35 6.12 22.90
CA ASP A 764 36.67 6.03 24.32
C ASP A 764 37.86 5.09 24.56
N ILE A 765 38.57 5.28 25.67
CA ILE A 765 39.84 4.58 25.96
C ILE A 765 39.71 3.05 25.99
N ASP A 766 38.57 2.55 26.45
CA ASP A 766 38.30 1.11 26.57
C ASP A 766 37.56 0.52 25.37
N SER A 767 37.34 1.32 24.31
CA SER A 767 36.65 0.87 23.11
C SER A 767 37.37 -0.32 22.45
N LYS A 768 36.56 -1.29 22.01
CA LYS A 768 37.00 -2.46 21.25
C LYS A 768 36.19 -2.58 19.97
N ASN A 769 36.49 -1.73 18.98
CA ASN A 769 35.80 -1.80 17.70
C ASN A 769 36.21 -3.08 16.96
N THR A 770 35.26 -3.66 16.22
CA THR A 770 35.47 -4.88 15.42
C THR A 770 35.25 -4.58 13.94
N ILE A 771 36.30 -4.69 13.12
CA ILE A 771 36.24 -4.42 11.68
C ILE A 771 36.70 -5.67 10.92
N LYS A 772 35.73 -6.45 10.39
CA LYS A 772 36.04 -7.76 9.79
C LYS A 772 35.40 -8.01 8.43
N ASN A 773 36.15 -8.71 7.56
CA ASN A 773 35.63 -9.27 6.30
C ASN A 773 34.97 -8.24 5.36
N ASN A 774 35.35 -6.97 5.45
CA ASN A 774 34.85 -5.94 4.55
C ASN A 774 35.68 -5.90 3.26
N ILE A 775 35.04 -5.55 2.14
CA ILE A 775 35.72 -5.19 0.88
C ILE A 775 35.82 -3.66 0.87
N VAL A 776 37.01 -3.10 1.09
CA VAL A 776 37.17 -1.66 1.33
C VAL A 776 38.17 -1.07 0.35
N THR A 777 37.79 0.02 -0.31
CA THR A 777 38.67 0.83 -1.16
C THR A 777 38.43 2.32 -0.91
N SER A 778 39.51 3.12 -0.88
CA SER A 778 39.44 4.59 -0.83
C SER A 778 40.49 5.26 -1.74
N ASP A 779 40.43 6.58 -1.88
CA ASP A 779 41.39 7.38 -2.66
C ASP A 779 41.52 6.95 -4.13
N ASN A 780 40.38 6.65 -4.77
CA ASN A 780 40.34 6.09 -6.14
C ASN A 780 41.19 4.80 -6.26
N ALA A 781 40.94 3.86 -5.34
CA ALA A 781 41.63 2.58 -5.20
C ALA A 781 43.14 2.64 -4.87
N LYS A 782 43.65 3.78 -4.38
CA LYS A 782 45.03 3.89 -3.88
C LYS A 782 45.20 3.22 -2.52
N LYS A 783 44.19 3.31 -1.65
CA LYS A 783 44.12 2.59 -0.38
C LYS A 783 43.07 1.49 -0.52
N VAL A 784 43.39 0.29 -0.03
CA VAL A 784 42.54 -0.89 -0.18
C VAL A 784 42.72 -1.83 1.02
N GLY A 785 41.68 -2.60 1.34
CA GLY A 785 41.66 -3.52 2.47
C GLY A 785 42.08 -2.82 3.76
N LYS A 786 43.01 -3.42 4.50
CA LYS A 786 43.53 -2.86 5.76
C LYS A 786 44.09 -1.44 5.62
N ALA A 787 44.67 -1.08 4.47
CA ALA A 787 45.25 0.24 4.26
C ALA A 787 44.19 1.34 4.03
N ALA A 788 42.94 0.98 3.76
CA ALA A 788 41.81 1.90 3.64
C ALA A 788 41.05 2.09 4.97
N ILE A 789 41.59 1.55 6.07
CA ILE A 789 40.99 1.58 7.40
C ILE A 789 41.92 2.39 8.32
N PHE A 790 41.36 3.35 9.02
CA PHE A 790 42.02 4.06 10.12
C PHE A 790 41.24 3.81 11.41
N THR A 791 41.95 3.46 12.47
CA THR A 791 41.46 3.43 13.85
C THR A 791 42.49 4.11 14.74
N ASP A 792 42.03 4.87 15.74
CA ASP A 792 42.91 5.52 16.72
C ASP A 792 43.31 4.58 17.87
N LYS A 793 42.58 3.47 18.08
CA LYS A 793 42.88 2.49 19.12
C LYS A 793 43.61 1.26 18.58
N SER A 794 44.64 0.85 19.34
CA SER A 794 45.39 -0.38 19.07
C SER A 794 44.66 -1.65 19.54
N SER A 795 43.65 -1.51 20.41
CA SER A 795 42.76 -2.57 20.89
C SER A 795 41.74 -3.04 19.84
N ASP A 796 41.56 -2.28 18.77
CA ASP A 796 40.57 -2.57 17.73
C ASP A 796 40.94 -3.83 16.93
N LEU A 797 39.93 -4.67 16.68
CA LEU A 797 40.10 -5.94 15.99
C LEU A 797 39.87 -5.80 14.49
N ILE A 798 40.96 -5.66 13.74
CA ILE A 798 40.96 -5.51 12.28
C ILE A 798 41.45 -6.82 11.62
N SER A 799 40.58 -7.56 10.94
CA SER A 799 40.96 -8.83 10.29
C SER A 799 40.11 -9.19 9.07
N GLY A 800 40.68 -9.94 8.11
CA GLY A 800 39.91 -10.46 6.96
C GLY A 800 39.44 -9.43 5.93
N ASN A 801 39.73 -8.13 6.11
CA ASN A 801 39.35 -7.08 5.17
C ASN A 801 40.18 -7.19 3.88
N THR A 802 39.52 -7.03 2.73
CA THR A 802 40.12 -7.20 1.39
C THR A 802 40.00 -5.93 0.55
N PRO A 803 40.81 -5.79 -0.52
CA PRO A 803 41.97 -6.59 -0.90
C PRO A 803 43.15 -6.52 0.11
N LYS A 804 43.78 -7.65 0.45
CA LYS A 804 44.98 -7.68 1.29
C LYS A 804 46.25 -7.40 0.49
N LYS A 805 47.21 -6.68 1.07
CA LYS A 805 48.55 -6.57 0.48
C LYS A 805 49.25 -7.94 0.47
N THR A 806 50.12 -8.15 -0.50
CA THR A 806 50.99 -9.34 -0.54
C THR A 806 52.45 -8.93 -0.60
N THR A 807 53.32 -9.80 -0.08
CA THR A 807 54.77 -9.67 -0.19
C THR A 807 55.34 -10.89 -0.87
N LEU A 808 56.31 -10.66 -1.76
CA LEU A 808 57.11 -11.70 -2.39
C LEU A 808 58.53 -11.63 -1.85
N ASP A 809 59.07 -12.75 -1.39
CA ASP A 809 60.49 -12.90 -1.14
C ASP A 809 61.11 -13.89 -2.13
N ILE A 810 62.38 -13.66 -2.50
CA ILE A 810 63.11 -14.50 -3.45
C ILE A 810 64.36 -15.06 -2.77
N LEU A 811 64.41 -16.38 -2.65
CA LEU A 811 65.58 -17.11 -2.16
C LEU A 811 66.39 -17.65 -3.33
N THR A 812 67.64 -17.21 -3.42
CA THR A 812 68.64 -17.68 -4.37
C THR A 812 69.86 -18.20 -3.63
N LYS A 813 70.52 -19.25 -4.13
CA LYS A 813 71.82 -19.73 -3.62
C LYS A 813 72.90 -19.55 -4.68
N THR A 814 74.10 -19.15 -4.28
CA THR A 814 75.24 -19.14 -5.22
C THR A 814 75.47 -20.56 -5.75
N ILE A 815 75.53 -20.70 -7.07
CA ILE A 815 75.86 -21.97 -7.73
C ILE A 815 77.16 -21.84 -8.52
N TYR A 816 77.76 -22.98 -8.86
CA TYR A 816 78.88 -23.03 -9.80
C TYR A 816 78.37 -23.31 -11.22
N LYS A 817 79.10 -22.81 -12.23
CA LYS A 817 78.80 -23.04 -13.65
C LYS A 817 78.51 -24.52 -13.93
N GLY A 818 77.43 -24.79 -14.67
CA GLY A 818 76.99 -26.14 -15.04
C GLY A 818 76.05 -26.82 -14.04
N LYS A 819 75.79 -26.21 -12.86
CA LYS A 819 74.74 -26.66 -11.93
C LYS A 819 73.41 -25.97 -12.22
N ILE A 820 72.31 -26.61 -11.86
CA ILE A 820 70.95 -26.02 -11.92
C ILE A 820 70.80 -25.02 -10.78
N ALA A 821 70.33 -23.81 -11.08
CA ALA A 821 69.93 -22.83 -10.07
C ALA A 821 68.50 -23.14 -9.61
N THR A 822 68.35 -23.45 -8.33
CA THR A 822 67.03 -23.56 -7.69
C THR A 822 66.68 -22.23 -7.05
N ILE A 823 65.72 -21.51 -7.63
CA ILE A 823 65.22 -20.23 -7.14
C ILE A 823 63.85 -20.47 -6.52
N LYS A 824 63.60 -19.94 -5.34
CA LYS A 824 62.30 -20.04 -4.66
C LYS A 824 61.70 -18.65 -4.50
N ALA A 825 60.43 -18.49 -4.86
CA ALA A 825 59.64 -17.32 -4.52
C ALA A 825 58.63 -17.69 -3.42
N ILE A 826 58.56 -16.90 -2.35
CA ILE A 826 57.67 -17.12 -1.21
C ILE A 826 56.66 -15.99 -1.19
N LEU A 827 55.39 -16.32 -1.35
CA LEU A 827 54.28 -15.37 -1.31
C LEU A 827 53.61 -15.41 0.07
N LYS A 828 53.45 -14.23 0.68
CA LYS A 828 52.73 -14.05 1.94
C LYS A 828 51.70 -12.93 1.82
N ASP A 829 50.60 -13.02 2.54
CA ASP A 829 49.69 -11.89 2.74
C ASP A 829 50.24 -10.92 3.81
N GLU A 830 49.55 -9.80 4.01
CA GLU A 830 49.95 -8.76 4.97
C GLU A 830 49.86 -9.20 6.44
N ASP A 831 49.10 -10.25 6.73
CA ASP A 831 49.00 -10.85 8.07
C ASP A 831 50.11 -11.90 8.30
N GLY A 832 50.98 -12.12 7.29
CA GLY A 832 52.08 -13.07 7.33
C GLY A 832 51.69 -14.50 6.96
N ASN A 833 50.43 -14.74 6.57
CA ASN A 833 49.95 -16.04 6.14
C ASN A 833 50.55 -16.41 4.78
N LEU A 834 50.87 -17.69 4.60
CA LEU A 834 51.45 -18.22 3.37
C LEU A 834 50.36 -18.42 2.31
N VAL A 835 50.54 -17.84 1.12
CA VAL A 835 49.54 -17.90 0.05
C VAL A 835 49.82 -19.08 -0.88
N ALA A 836 49.07 -20.16 -0.72
CA ALA A 836 49.19 -21.37 -1.52
C ALA A 836 48.44 -21.29 -2.86
N ASN A 837 48.70 -22.27 -3.73
CA ASN A 837 48.01 -22.52 -5.01
C ASN A 837 47.91 -21.31 -5.95
N THR A 838 48.88 -20.41 -5.88
CA THR A 838 48.89 -19.15 -6.62
C THR A 838 50.03 -19.12 -7.64
N LYS A 839 49.76 -18.69 -8.87
CA LYS A 839 50.75 -18.64 -9.96
C LYS A 839 51.70 -17.45 -9.79
N ILE A 840 53.00 -17.73 -9.79
CA ILE A 840 54.09 -16.74 -9.75
C ILE A 840 54.82 -16.74 -11.09
N GLN A 841 55.11 -15.54 -11.60
CA GLN A 841 55.93 -15.31 -12.79
C GLN A 841 57.36 -14.97 -12.37
N LEU A 842 58.37 -15.61 -12.97
CA LEU A 842 59.79 -15.34 -12.71
C LEU A 842 60.50 -14.94 -14.01
N LYS A 843 61.15 -13.77 -14.01
CA LYS A 843 61.98 -13.27 -15.11
C LYS A 843 63.47 -13.37 -14.76
N ILE A 844 64.23 -14.13 -15.55
CA ILE A 844 65.70 -14.23 -15.44
C ILE A 844 66.33 -14.34 -16.83
N ASN A 845 67.38 -13.54 -17.09
CA ASN A 845 68.10 -13.53 -18.38
C ASN A 845 67.18 -13.35 -19.60
N GLY A 846 66.21 -12.44 -19.50
CA GLY A 846 65.24 -12.14 -20.57
C GLY A 846 64.13 -13.18 -20.77
N LYS A 847 64.18 -14.34 -20.09
CA LYS A 847 63.17 -15.41 -20.20
C LYS A 847 62.19 -15.40 -19.02
N LEU A 848 60.94 -15.81 -19.30
CA LEU A 848 59.87 -15.97 -18.32
C LEU A 848 59.66 -17.44 -17.95
N TYR A 849 59.40 -17.67 -16.66
CA TYR A 849 59.06 -18.96 -16.11
C TYR A 849 57.83 -18.81 -15.20
N TYR A 850 57.07 -19.88 -15.04
CA TYR A 850 55.88 -19.89 -14.19
C TYR A 850 55.92 -21.07 -13.23
N ALA A 851 55.53 -20.85 -11.98
CA ALA A 851 55.35 -21.91 -11.00
C ALA A 851 54.25 -21.53 -10.01
N THR A 852 53.53 -22.54 -9.52
CA THR A 852 52.46 -22.36 -8.53
C THR A 852 53.03 -22.52 -7.12
N THR A 853 52.58 -21.69 -6.17
CA THR A 853 52.96 -21.83 -4.77
C THR A 853 52.35 -23.11 -4.17
N ASN A 854 53.14 -23.84 -3.38
CA ASN A 854 52.64 -24.99 -2.62
C ASN A 854 51.93 -24.56 -1.33
N SER A 855 51.53 -25.52 -0.48
CA SER A 855 50.90 -25.26 0.84
C SER A 855 51.73 -24.40 1.79
N LYS A 856 53.03 -24.23 1.52
CA LYS A 856 53.93 -23.35 2.28
C LYS A 856 54.16 -22.01 1.58
N GLY A 857 53.32 -21.64 0.61
CA GLY A 857 53.44 -20.39 -0.15
C GLY A 857 54.66 -20.32 -1.07
N VAL A 858 55.32 -21.45 -1.36
CA VAL A 858 56.59 -21.47 -2.10
C VAL A 858 56.40 -21.93 -3.54
N ALA A 859 56.76 -21.08 -4.51
CA ALA A 859 56.92 -21.43 -5.91
C ALA A 859 58.41 -21.73 -6.20
N THR A 860 58.72 -22.91 -6.75
CA THR A 860 60.10 -23.34 -7.00
C THR A 860 60.41 -23.38 -8.49
N PHE A 861 61.46 -22.66 -8.90
CA PHE A 861 61.93 -22.57 -10.27
C PHE A 861 63.30 -23.24 -10.40
N LYS A 862 63.45 -24.14 -11.38
CA LYS A 862 64.72 -24.81 -11.72
C LYS A 862 65.28 -24.24 -13.01
N ILE A 863 66.35 -23.46 -12.94
CA ILE A 863 66.95 -22.77 -14.09
C ILE A 863 68.30 -23.41 -14.45
N SER A 864 68.40 -23.98 -15.65
CA SER A 864 69.61 -24.59 -16.17
C SER A 864 70.40 -23.64 -17.08
N SER A 865 71.65 -24.00 -17.39
CA SER A 865 72.46 -23.37 -18.44
C SER A 865 72.77 -21.86 -18.28
N LEU A 866 72.77 -21.35 -17.04
CA LEU A 866 73.21 -19.98 -16.78
C LEU A 866 74.73 -19.83 -16.98
N LYS A 867 75.14 -18.75 -17.68
CA LYS A 867 76.55 -18.38 -17.85
C LYS A 867 77.15 -17.93 -16.50
N VAL A 868 78.47 -17.80 -16.41
CA VAL A 868 79.12 -17.20 -15.21
C VAL A 868 78.73 -15.74 -15.14
N GLY A 869 78.31 -15.26 -13.96
CA GLY A 869 77.88 -13.88 -13.78
C GLY A 869 76.83 -13.71 -12.70
N LYS A 870 76.29 -12.50 -12.62
CA LYS A 870 75.24 -12.09 -11.69
C LYS A 870 73.99 -11.76 -12.50
N PHE A 871 72.93 -12.55 -12.36
CA PHE A 871 71.68 -12.39 -13.13
C PHE A 871 70.61 -11.75 -12.26
N ARG A 872 69.99 -10.67 -12.76
CA ARG A 872 68.80 -10.08 -12.14
C ARG A 872 67.64 -11.04 -12.28
N VAL A 873 66.97 -11.32 -11.16
CA VAL A 873 65.81 -12.20 -11.04
C VAL A 873 64.68 -11.38 -10.49
N THR A 874 63.59 -11.27 -11.24
CA THR A 874 62.36 -10.61 -10.79
C THR A 874 61.26 -11.65 -10.67
N ALA A 875 60.54 -11.66 -9.54
CA ALA A 875 59.37 -12.50 -9.34
C ALA A 875 58.14 -11.60 -9.17
N ASP A 876 57.07 -11.92 -9.87
CA ASP A 876 55.84 -11.13 -9.94
C ASP A 876 54.63 -12.01 -9.59
N TYR A 877 53.76 -11.49 -8.74
CA TYR A 877 52.42 -11.98 -8.48
C TYR A 877 51.42 -10.94 -9.00
N VAL A 878 50.49 -11.37 -9.85
CA VAL A 878 49.59 -10.46 -10.58
C VAL A 878 48.38 -9.97 -9.77
N GLY A 879 48.10 -10.57 -8.62
CA GLY A 879 46.94 -10.21 -7.78
C GLY A 879 45.61 -10.83 -8.22
N ASN A 880 44.57 -10.62 -7.41
CA ASN A 880 43.15 -10.89 -7.66
C ASN A 880 42.27 -9.95 -6.81
N THR A 881 40.95 -10.17 -6.74
CA THR A 881 40.01 -9.33 -5.96
C THR A 881 40.27 -9.35 -4.45
N ALA A 882 40.84 -10.43 -3.91
CA ALA A 882 41.11 -10.60 -2.48
C ALA A 882 42.55 -10.23 -2.09
N LEU A 883 43.51 -10.34 -3.01
CA LEU A 883 44.95 -10.19 -2.77
C LEU A 883 45.59 -9.30 -3.83
N LEU A 884 46.27 -8.24 -3.41
CA LEU A 884 46.96 -7.33 -4.33
C LEU A 884 48.19 -7.94 -4.98
N LYS A 885 48.55 -7.39 -6.14
CA LYS A 885 49.79 -7.70 -6.86
C LYS A 885 51.03 -7.33 -6.04
N SER A 886 52.12 -8.08 -6.21
CA SER A 886 53.42 -7.77 -5.62
C SER A 886 54.56 -8.22 -6.54
N SER A 887 55.74 -7.63 -6.34
CA SER A 887 56.95 -7.95 -7.10
C SER A 887 58.18 -7.82 -6.21
N ASN A 888 59.20 -8.65 -6.45
CA ASN A 888 60.51 -8.51 -5.81
C ASN A 888 61.63 -8.81 -6.81
N THR A 889 62.81 -8.26 -6.56
CA THR A 889 64.00 -8.48 -7.39
C THR A 889 65.22 -8.85 -6.54
N LYS A 890 65.89 -9.93 -6.90
CA LYS A 890 67.17 -10.38 -6.31
C LYS A 890 68.16 -10.76 -7.41
N TYR A 891 69.34 -11.25 -7.02
CA TYR A 891 70.36 -11.68 -7.95
C TYR A 891 70.71 -13.16 -7.77
N GLN A 892 70.61 -13.94 -8.85
CA GLN A 892 71.20 -15.27 -8.90
C GLN A 892 72.67 -15.17 -9.31
N VAL A 893 73.57 -15.63 -8.44
CA VAL A 893 75.02 -15.62 -8.68
C VAL A 893 75.47 -16.98 -9.17
N VAL A 894 76.19 -16.98 -10.29
CA VAL A 894 76.84 -18.17 -10.85
C VAL A 894 78.33 -17.93 -10.86
N LYS A 895 79.06 -18.58 -9.93
CA LYS A 895 80.52 -18.51 -9.88
C LYS A 895 81.13 -19.46 -10.90
N GLY A 896 82.24 -19.05 -11.51
CA GLY A 896 83.06 -19.97 -12.27
C GLY A 896 83.70 -21.02 -11.35
N ILE A 897 84.09 -22.15 -11.90
CA ILE A 897 84.85 -23.19 -11.20
C ILE A 897 86.11 -23.51 -12.02
N PRO A 898 87.31 -23.55 -11.41
CA PRO A 898 88.53 -23.96 -12.09
C PRO A 898 88.49 -25.44 -12.54
N ASP A 899 89.32 -25.79 -13.51
CA ASP A 899 89.53 -27.16 -13.96
C ASP A 899 90.97 -27.31 -14.45
N LEU A 900 91.84 -27.85 -13.61
CA LEU A 900 93.24 -27.99 -13.94
C LEU A 900 93.45 -29.28 -14.74
N ILE A 901 94.29 -29.20 -15.76
CA ILE A 901 94.65 -30.36 -16.56
C ILE A 901 96.13 -30.29 -16.91
N ILE A 902 96.82 -31.42 -16.76
CA ILE A 902 98.21 -31.53 -17.22
C ILE A 902 98.18 -31.77 -18.73
N LYS A 903 98.43 -30.71 -19.51
CA LYS A 903 98.43 -30.78 -20.98
C LYS A 903 99.68 -31.49 -21.50
N LYS A 904 100.86 -31.10 -21.01
CA LYS A 904 102.14 -31.57 -21.55
C LYS A 904 103.15 -31.80 -20.43
N VAL A 905 103.95 -32.85 -20.58
CA VAL A 905 105.11 -33.15 -19.73
C VAL A 905 106.31 -33.35 -20.66
N LYS A 906 107.39 -32.58 -20.48
CA LYS A 906 108.63 -32.67 -21.27
C LYS A 906 109.84 -32.79 -20.32
N LYS A 907 110.74 -33.74 -20.56
CA LYS A 907 112.02 -33.86 -19.83
C LYS A 907 113.01 -32.81 -20.35
N GLN A 908 113.70 -32.12 -19.45
CA GLN A 908 114.75 -31.14 -19.77
C GLN A 908 115.86 -31.25 -18.72
N GLY A 909 116.96 -31.90 -19.07
CA GLY A 909 118.03 -32.27 -18.14
C GLY A 909 117.49 -33.08 -16.95
N ASN A 910 117.90 -32.69 -15.73
CA ASN A 910 117.48 -33.31 -14.46
C ASN A 910 116.12 -32.81 -13.93
N SER A 911 115.24 -32.33 -14.81
CA SER A 911 113.93 -31.77 -14.43
C SER A 911 112.83 -32.06 -15.45
N TYR A 912 111.59 -32.04 -15.00
CA TYR A 912 110.41 -32.11 -15.86
C TYR A 912 109.76 -30.75 -15.97
N GLN A 913 109.55 -30.29 -17.19
CA GLN A 913 108.67 -29.17 -17.50
C GLN A 913 107.23 -29.70 -17.62
N ILE A 914 106.37 -29.27 -16.72
CA ILE A 914 104.97 -29.69 -16.65
C ILE A 914 104.07 -28.51 -16.97
N THR A 915 103.42 -28.55 -18.13
CA THR A 915 102.45 -27.55 -18.55
C THR A 915 101.07 -27.91 -18.03
N ILE A 916 100.57 -27.08 -17.12
CA ILE A 916 99.24 -27.18 -16.53
C ILE A 916 98.37 -26.10 -17.18
N LYS A 917 97.26 -26.49 -17.80
CA LYS A 917 96.23 -25.57 -18.30
C LYS A 917 95.09 -25.53 -17.30
N ASN A 918 94.53 -24.35 -17.04
CA ASN A 918 93.21 -24.25 -16.46
C ASN A 918 92.18 -24.19 -17.60
N GLN A 919 91.42 -25.26 -17.81
CA GLN A 919 90.34 -25.30 -18.79
C GLN A 919 88.97 -24.95 -18.18
N GLY A 920 88.93 -24.65 -16.87
CA GLY A 920 87.73 -24.26 -16.16
C GLY A 920 87.40 -22.78 -16.36
N SER A 921 86.31 -22.34 -15.73
CA SER A 921 85.75 -21.00 -15.92
C SER A 921 86.04 -20.02 -14.78
N ALA A 922 86.88 -20.39 -13.81
CA ALA A 922 87.42 -19.48 -12.80
C ALA A 922 88.91 -19.69 -12.57
N LYS A 923 89.59 -18.65 -12.05
CA LYS A 923 91.01 -18.70 -11.71
C LYS A 923 91.23 -19.76 -10.63
N SER A 924 92.17 -20.68 -10.85
CA SER A 924 92.54 -21.66 -9.82
C SER A 924 93.23 -20.97 -8.65
N THR A 925 93.06 -21.50 -7.44
CA THR A 925 93.90 -21.11 -6.30
C THR A 925 95.27 -21.77 -6.42
N ILE A 926 96.19 -21.37 -5.54
CA ILE A 926 97.52 -21.98 -5.47
C ILE A 926 97.35 -23.49 -5.24
N SER A 927 97.87 -24.28 -6.18
CA SER A 927 97.66 -25.72 -6.24
C SER A 927 98.99 -26.45 -6.15
N LYS A 928 99.04 -27.58 -5.44
CA LYS A 928 100.28 -28.34 -5.29
C LYS A 928 100.41 -29.40 -6.39
N LEU A 929 101.52 -29.40 -7.10
CA LEU A 929 101.92 -30.41 -8.07
C LEU A 929 102.79 -31.46 -7.37
N LYS A 930 102.42 -32.74 -7.50
CA LYS A 930 103.24 -33.87 -7.06
C LYS A 930 103.69 -34.66 -8.28
N ILE A 931 105.01 -34.85 -8.43
CA ILE A 931 105.56 -35.82 -9.38
C ILE A 931 106.09 -36.99 -8.58
N PHE A 932 105.71 -38.22 -8.94
CA PHE A 932 106.09 -39.41 -8.19
C PHE A 932 106.07 -40.67 -9.07
N TYR A 933 106.76 -41.72 -8.63
CA TYR A 933 106.65 -43.08 -9.22
C TYR A 933 106.41 -44.18 -8.16
N LYS A 934 106.67 -43.88 -6.88
CA LYS A 934 106.32 -44.70 -5.70
C LYS A 934 105.88 -43.76 -4.57
N LYS A 935 105.12 -44.27 -3.59
CA LYS A 935 104.48 -43.48 -2.50
C LYS A 935 105.44 -42.51 -1.81
N ASN A 936 106.67 -42.96 -1.51
CA ASN A 936 107.70 -42.22 -0.75
C ASN A 936 108.80 -41.60 -1.64
N LYS A 937 108.68 -41.70 -2.98
CA LYS A 937 109.67 -41.15 -3.92
C LYS A 937 108.98 -40.14 -4.83
N TYR A 938 108.90 -38.90 -4.34
CA TYR A 938 108.23 -37.80 -5.00
C TYR A 938 109.01 -36.50 -4.87
N ASN A 939 108.68 -35.52 -5.72
CA ASN A 939 109.01 -34.13 -5.48
C ASN A 939 107.74 -33.28 -5.62
N LEU A 940 107.71 -32.17 -4.88
CA LEU A 940 106.59 -31.24 -4.87
C LEU A 940 106.98 -29.95 -5.57
N ALA A 941 106.03 -29.36 -6.25
CA ALA A 941 106.11 -28.01 -6.73
C ALA A 941 104.78 -27.30 -6.49
N THR A 942 104.81 -25.98 -6.52
CA THR A 942 103.63 -25.15 -6.29
C THR A 942 103.28 -24.43 -7.59
N ALA A 943 102.03 -24.59 -8.04
CA ALA A 943 101.44 -23.83 -9.12
C ALA A 943 100.79 -22.57 -8.55
N LYS A 944 101.23 -21.39 -9.00
CA LYS A 944 100.46 -20.15 -8.78
C LYS A 944 99.08 -20.27 -9.43
N GLY A 945 98.11 -19.50 -8.93
CA GLY A 945 96.76 -19.51 -9.48
C GLY A 945 96.73 -19.22 -10.98
N ILE A 946 96.04 -20.06 -11.75
CA ILE A 946 96.03 -20.05 -13.21
C ILE A 946 94.69 -19.47 -13.67
N ASN A 947 94.72 -18.39 -14.44
CA ASN A 947 93.50 -17.80 -15.03
C ASN A 947 92.82 -18.77 -16.02
N PRO A 948 91.49 -18.71 -16.19
CA PRO A 948 90.75 -19.52 -17.17
C PRO A 948 91.40 -19.49 -18.57
N GLY A 949 91.51 -20.65 -19.21
CA GLY A 949 92.10 -20.82 -20.54
C GLY A 949 93.62 -20.69 -20.60
N LYS A 950 94.29 -20.18 -19.57
CA LYS A 950 95.74 -19.98 -19.55
C LYS A 950 96.46 -21.24 -19.06
N SER A 951 97.76 -21.31 -19.39
CA SER A 951 98.64 -22.38 -18.93
C SER A 951 99.85 -21.80 -18.21
N ILE A 952 100.41 -22.57 -17.28
CA ILE A 952 101.74 -22.32 -16.73
C ILE A 952 102.60 -23.57 -16.94
N THR A 953 103.90 -23.38 -17.10
CA THR A 953 104.86 -24.49 -17.13
C THR A 953 105.72 -24.44 -15.89
N LEU A 954 105.67 -25.49 -15.08
CA LEU A 954 106.50 -25.63 -13.89
C LEU A 954 107.69 -26.53 -14.19
N LYS A 955 108.89 -26.08 -13.85
CA LYS A 955 110.10 -26.90 -13.89
C LYS A 955 110.29 -27.55 -12.53
N VAL A 956 110.12 -28.86 -12.45
CA VAL A 956 110.25 -29.63 -11.21
C VAL A 956 111.50 -30.50 -11.32
N LYS A 957 112.51 -30.21 -10.49
CA LYS A 957 113.72 -31.04 -10.40
C LYS A 957 113.35 -32.43 -9.91
N PHE A 958 113.90 -33.48 -10.50
CA PHE A 958 113.64 -34.86 -10.09
C PHE A 958 114.98 -35.57 -9.93
N LEU A 959 115.14 -36.31 -8.83
CA LEU A 959 116.46 -36.70 -8.28
C LEU A 959 117.42 -37.32 -9.31
N LYS A 960 118.65 -36.79 -9.32
CA LYS A 960 119.72 -36.84 -10.33
C LYS A 960 120.28 -38.24 -10.70
N LYS A 961 119.79 -39.35 -10.11
CA LYS A 961 120.36 -40.71 -10.34
C LYS A 961 119.38 -41.81 -10.75
N LEU A 962 118.09 -41.51 -10.97
CA LEU A 962 117.10 -42.52 -11.40
C LEU A 962 116.32 -42.07 -12.66
N ALA A 963 116.97 -41.27 -13.49
CA ALA A 963 116.34 -40.61 -14.64
C ALA A 963 116.11 -41.50 -15.88
N ASN A 964 116.48 -42.78 -15.89
CA ASN A 964 116.43 -43.60 -17.10
C ASN A 964 115.46 -44.81 -16.97
N ASN A 965 114.38 -44.72 -17.74
CA ASN A 965 113.56 -45.74 -18.42
C ASN A 965 112.75 -46.81 -17.66
N LYS A 966 112.99 -47.15 -16.37
CA LYS A 966 112.29 -48.32 -15.76
C LYS A 966 110.91 -48.09 -15.12
N TYR A 967 110.54 -46.85 -14.75
CA TYR A 967 109.31 -46.58 -13.99
C TYR A 967 108.39 -45.55 -14.66
N THR A 968 107.09 -45.89 -14.75
CA THR A 968 106.02 -44.93 -15.08
C THR A 968 105.94 -43.87 -14.00
N LYS A 969 106.08 -42.60 -14.39
CA LYS A 969 105.97 -41.45 -13.47
C LYS A 969 104.57 -40.86 -13.61
N ILE A 970 104.07 -40.29 -12.52
CA ILE A 970 102.76 -39.63 -12.45
C ILE A 970 102.99 -38.20 -12.01
N ALA A 971 102.56 -37.26 -12.83
CA ALA A 971 102.37 -35.89 -12.40
C ALA A 971 100.91 -35.73 -12.02
N GLN A 972 100.68 -35.14 -10.85
CA GLN A 972 99.33 -34.85 -10.39
C GLN A 972 99.28 -33.45 -9.81
N ILE A 973 98.58 -32.55 -10.49
CA ILE A 973 98.30 -31.21 -9.98
C ILE A 973 97.11 -31.27 -9.02
N ASN A 974 97.10 -30.40 -8.00
CA ASN A 974 96.07 -30.34 -6.96
C ASN A 974 95.76 -31.72 -6.35
N TYR A 975 96.78 -32.55 -6.14
CA TYR A 975 96.60 -33.93 -5.67
C TYR A 975 95.93 -34.04 -4.30
N ASN A 976 96.08 -32.98 -3.50
CA ASN A 976 95.49 -32.82 -2.17
C ASN A 976 94.05 -32.24 -2.22
N LYS A 977 93.51 -31.98 -3.41
CA LYS A 977 92.16 -31.43 -3.63
C LYS A 977 91.87 -30.15 -2.84
N LYS A 978 92.90 -29.31 -2.62
CA LYS A 978 92.75 -28.05 -1.88
C LYS A 978 92.10 -26.96 -2.74
N ALA A 979 92.37 -26.94 -4.04
CA ALA A 979 91.60 -26.11 -4.96
C ALA A 979 90.31 -26.85 -5.36
N LEU A 980 89.15 -26.17 -5.27
CA LEU A 980 87.89 -26.73 -5.75
C LEU A 980 87.91 -26.71 -7.29
N GLU A 981 87.70 -27.87 -7.91
CA GLU A 981 87.69 -28.02 -9.37
C GLU A 981 86.45 -28.76 -9.88
N SER A 982 86.05 -28.50 -11.13
CA SER A 982 84.94 -29.23 -11.76
C SER A 982 85.29 -30.66 -12.10
N ASN A 983 86.57 -30.98 -12.29
CA ASN A 983 87.06 -32.33 -12.55
C ASN A 983 88.42 -32.51 -11.88
N TYR A 984 88.64 -33.65 -11.21
CA TYR A 984 89.94 -34.00 -10.62
C TYR A 984 90.61 -35.18 -11.31
N ASN A 985 89.96 -35.80 -12.30
CA ASN A 985 90.49 -36.99 -12.97
C ASN A 985 91.57 -36.59 -14.00
N ASN A 986 91.37 -35.47 -14.67
CA ASN A 986 92.31 -34.83 -15.60
C ASN A 986 93.51 -34.15 -14.92
N ASN A 987 93.51 -34.06 -13.59
CA ASN A 987 94.63 -33.56 -12.81
C ASN A 987 95.84 -34.50 -12.80
N LYS A 988 95.65 -35.77 -13.14
CA LYS A 988 96.70 -36.79 -13.21
C LYS A 988 97.11 -37.03 -14.67
N LYS A 989 98.42 -37.04 -14.93
CA LYS A 989 98.98 -37.54 -16.19
C LYS A 989 100.11 -38.51 -15.90
N LYS A 990 99.92 -39.76 -16.33
CA LYS A 990 100.98 -40.77 -16.36
C LYS A 990 101.87 -40.51 -17.57
N PHE A 991 103.17 -40.68 -17.41
CA PHE A 991 104.13 -40.53 -18.51
C PHE A 991 105.35 -41.42 -18.27
N LYS A 992 105.91 -41.90 -19.37
CA LYS A 992 107.25 -42.47 -19.47
C LYS A 992 108.01 -41.53 -20.40
N VAL A 993 109.19 -41.08 -19.98
CA VAL A 993 110.11 -40.35 -20.87
C VAL A 993 111.36 -41.16 -20.99
#